data_AF-A0A838EMZ4-F1
#
_entry.id   AF-A0A838EMZ4-F1
#
_cell.length_a   1.000
_cell.length_b   1.000
_cell.length_c   1.000
_cell.angle_alpha   90.00
_cell.angle_beta   90.00
_cell.angle_gamma   90.00
#
_symmetry.space_group_name_H-M   'P 1'
#
loop_
_entity.id
_entity.type
_entity.pdbx_description
1 polymer ?
#
loop_
_entity_poly.entity_id
_entity_poly.type
_entity_poly.pdbx_seq_one_letter_code
_entity_poly.pdbx_strand_id
1 'polypeptide(L)'
;MLTYQYRKLQTKISGILLQCGFTLAIPLLLFFLIAPAAQVSAHSHTKPVISNLSMQVEMGFQSTYRDNYWVPVIIHINNNGAAFQGKLSIKVFTGSPRTRIIGNISPWSFEQPVTIAARAQEQVTINAPFYLSNFMPLGFIATLFDQQGKTVATQTTGTGFAIRPGDLFIGILSDADTNFNALNSVDLPHQSDSLTISMLNASTFPDNSVLLKNFDIIILDDFHSSTLSTTQLMTLQTWVNQGGILIEAGGVNWQQTIVPLPASLLPVQVNTLQTLPAGTKLLPVDSSLIATNITITAPDALAPPSISASTGALSNPESQILLATGTTPLIVQSQQGQGVVCYVAFDLGQNPLANWTGIKALWATLLLHTLGDKILVATDSSIDYENDPGQLLTQGGIVRMLIPDKLLEPGLVLLLLLFYILMLGPIRVLIVRGLKQPRQWAWHIVLITILVFSLLSYGVATSQKGAWLTDNTISLIQLNEGGSTAHILTYHGLLTPDQGTIVLQMANKSVALPLSSPLEAKTPLPGPKNDIPASVTTENNQTAVTLPGGQRWDYHPLLSERDAHLSGAITPHLTIHSNRISGTITNMLATALSDVYMLFPNYFVRVGHIEAGATQQIDLPLHYTPLNRQTLADAMAKDGGLTTPYFPYTDSGQTQNDFQRHMALLSALNGAGMSIIPCSGACNQNALVQQNTITLASAPVNDNNANTSYDSLLLPGTSATLIGWTDQQIDGTDTMTINGAHPGGKHEGFVQMPISPAIDSLADIPAGFVTGHTIDLQGSQAQFLLPGIYSLSSASMLFEFTLAGAIKVEHANVDIKIPVQWEQLSGQLLTGKSIQTHLYNWHTGLWDTVPELQGIVTVADPTSYTGIGQQILLEITNPDNTPGPLIFGKPSLIFLNVST
;
A
#
# COMPACT_ATOMS: atom_id res chain seq x y z
N MET A 1 -0.12 70.20 47.77
CA MET A 1 1.25 69.84 48.21
C MET A 1 1.69 68.43 47.77
N LEU A 2 0.79 67.49 47.42
CA LEU A 2 1.14 66.14 46.95
C LEU A 2 1.43 66.00 45.44
N THR A 3 1.06 66.96 44.60
CA THR A 3 1.31 66.94 43.15
C THR A 3 2.70 67.46 42.74
N TYR A 4 3.38 68.22 43.60
CA TYR A 4 4.73 68.75 43.33
C TYR A 4 5.84 67.76 43.70
N GLN A 5 5.60 66.87 44.67
CA GLN A 5 6.56 65.84 45.09
C GLN A 5 6.62 64.66 44.10
N TYR A 6 5.52 64.33 43.41
CA TYR A 6 5.47 63.21 42.45
C TYR A 6 6.22 63.50 41.14
N ARG A 7 6.13 64.73 40.61
CA ARG A 7 6.90 65.16 39.42
C ARG A 7 8.41 65.25 39.65
N LYS A 8 8.84 65.48 40.90
CA LYS A 8 10.26 65.56 41.28
C LYS A 8 10.89 64.17 41.48
N LEU A 9 10.08 63.14 41.76
CA LEU A 9 10.53 61.76 41.88
C LEU A 9 10.62 61.06 40.51
N GLN A 10 9.66 61.30 39.61
CA GLN A 10 9.69 60.77 38.23
C GLN A 10 10.87 61.32 37.40
N THR A 11 11.23 62.59 37.57
CA THR A 11 12.37 63.21 36.87
C THR A 11 13.72 62.73 37.41
N LYS A 12 13.83 62.40 38.70
CA LYS A 12 15.04 61.77 39.27
C LYS A 12 15.20 60.31 38.86
N ILE A 13 14.12 59.54 38.76
CA ILE A 13 14.18 58.11 38.35
C ILE A 13 14.45 57.99 36.85
N SER A 14 13.89 58.88 36.02
CA SER A 14 14.19 58.95 34.58
C SER A 14 15.65 59.36 34.29
N GLY A 15 16.25 60.22 35.12
CA GLY A 15 17.67 60.60 34.97
C GLY A 15 18.65 59.49 35.34
N ILE A 16 18.33 58.68 36.36
CA ILE A 16 19.17 57.54 36.80
C ILE A 16 19.09 56.36 35.81
N LEU A 17 17.91 56.11 35.22
CA LEU A 17 17.74 55.11 34.17
C LEU A 17 18.44 55.50 32.85
N LEU A 18 18.47 56.79 32.49
CA LEU A 18 19.24 57.26 31.32
C LEU A 18 20.76 57.23 31.55
N GLN A 19 21.24 57.53 32.76
CA GLN A 19 22.67 57.44 33.09
C GLN A 19 23.18 56.00 33.22
N CYS A 20 22.34 55.04 33.64
CA CYS A 20 22.69 53.61 33.64
C CYS A 20 22.65 52.99 32.23
N GLY A 21 21.77 53.47 31.34
CA GLY A 21 21.72 53.01 29.94
C GLY A 21 22.95 53.43 29.13
N PHE A 22 23.51 54.62 29.39
CA PHE A 22 24.70 55.11 28.68
C PHE A 22 26.04 54.57 29.22
N THR A 23 26.09 54.12 30.49
CA THR A 23 27.32 53.57 31.10
C THR A 23 27.57 52.10 30.77
N LEU A 24 26.55 51.37 30.29
CA LEU A 24 26.67 49.98 29.81
C LEU A 24 26.84 49.87 28.28
N ALA A 25 26.41 50.86 27.51
CA ALA A 25 26.51 50.83 26.04
C ALA A 25 27.95 51.07 25.53
N ILE A 26 28.72 51.92 26.21
CA ILE A 26 30.08 52.29 25.80
C ILE A 26 31.10 51.14 25.95
N PRO A 27 31.12 50.33 27.04
CA PRO A 27 32.01 49.18 27.11
C PRO A 27 31.58 48.03 26.18
N LEU A 28 30.27 47.89 25.87
CA LEU A 28 29.78 46.88 24.92
C LEU A 28 30.18 47.22 23.47
N LEU A 29 30.19 48.50 23.12
CA LEU A 29 30.61 48.98 21.79
C LEU A 29 32.15 48.92 21.61
N LEU A 30 32.92 49.16 22.69
CA LEU A 30 34.37 48.98 22.70
C LEU A 30 34.80 47.50 22.70
N PHE A 31 34.00 46.59 23.28
CA PHE A 31 34.24 45.15 23.19
C PHE A 31 34.07 44.61 21.76
N PHE A 32 33.15 45.19 20.97
CA PHE A 32 33.00 44.86 19.54
C PHE A 32 34.10 45.44 18.63
N LEU A 33 34.81 46.49 19.08
CA LEU A 33 35.88 47.13 18.29
C LEU A 33 37.28 46.51 18.51
N ILE A 34 37.46 45.69 19.56
CA ILE A 34 38.76 45.09 19.93
C ILE A 34 38.77 43.56 19.78
N ALA A 35 37.64 42.93 19.44
CA ALA A 35 37.63 41.52 19.06
C ALA A 35 38.52 41.31 17.82
N PRO A 36 39.51 40.40 17.84
CA PRO A 36 40.30 40.10 16.65
C PRO A 36 39.32 39.70 15.56
N ALA A 37 39.45 40.30 14.37
CA ALA A 37 38.64 39.94 13.21
C ALA A 37 38.64 38.42 13.09
N ALA A 38 37.49 37.81 13.42
CA ALA A 38 37.26 36.41 13.11
C ALA A 38 37.55 36.31 11.62
N GLN A 39 38.56 35.53 11.27
CA GLN A 39 38.88 35.27 9.88
C GLN A 39 37.59 34.76 9.24
N VAL A 40 36.98 35.60 8.40
CA VAL A 40 35.97 35.18 7.46
C VAL A 40 36.72 34.21 6.57
N SER A 41 36.60 32.91 6.90
CA SER A 41 36.95 31.84 5.99
C SER A 41 36.00 32.00 4.81
N ALA A 42 36.43 32.78 3.81
CA ALA A 42 35.93 32.65 2.47
C ALA A 42 35.95 31.16 2.17
N HIS A 43 34.77 30.59 1.88
CA HIS A 43 34.68 29.27 1.27
C HIS A 43 35.39 29.39 -0.06
N SER A 44 36.68 29.10 -0.03
CA SER A 44 37.43 28.73 -1.20
C SER A 44 36.65 27.61 -1.86
N HIS A 45 36.34 27.77 -3.14
CA HIS A 45 35.98 26.65 -4.00
C HIS A 45 36.99 25.54 -3.70
N THR A 46 36.53 24.50 -3.01
CA THR A 46 37.35 23.36 -2.63
C THR A 46 37.95 22.80 -3.91
N LYS A 47 39.27 22.93 -4.03
CA LYS A 47 40.07 22.03 -4.87
C LYS A 47 39.58 20.60 -4.58
N PRO A 48 39.43 19.74 -5.60
CA PRO A 48 39.05 18.35 -5.35
C PRO A 48 40.08 17.78 -4.38
N VAL A 49 39.63 17.45 -3.17
CA VAL A 49 40.42 16.61 -2.28
C VAL A 49 40.62 15.35 -3.10
N ILE A 50 41.87 15.01 -3.40
CA ILE A 50 42.21 13.67 -3.87
C ILE A 50 41.94 12.77 -2.67
N SER A 51 40.67 12.41 -2.53
CA SER A 51 40.18 11.43 -1.60
C SER A 51 40.68 10.09 -2.12
N ASN A 52 41.42 9.35 -1.29
CA ASN A 52 41.75 7.96 -1.61
C ASN A 52 40.49 7.07 -1.63
N LEU A 53 39.32 7.60 -1.25
CA LEU A 53 38.01 6.98 -1.35
C LEU A 53 37.28 7.47 -2.60
N SER A 54 36.80 6.54 -3.42
CA SER A 54 35.90 6.81 -4.56
C SER A 54 34.60 6.03 -4.40
N MET A 55 33.49 6.59 -4.86
CA MET A 55 32.17 5.95 -4.84
C MET A 55 31.59 5.82 -6.24
N GLN A 56 30.89 4.73 -6.50
CA GLN A 56 29.97 4.55 -7.61
C GLN A 56 28.59 4.24 -7.04
N VAL A 57 27.54 4.80 -7.64
CA VAL A 57 26.18 4.72 -7.12
C VAL A 57 25.25 4.28 -8.24
N GLU A 58 24.58 3.15 -8.01
CA GLU A 58 23.55 2.57 -8.86
C GLU A 58 22.23 2.55 -8.08
N MET A 59 21.11 2.49 -8.78
CA MET A 59 19.79 2.43 -8.14
C MET A 59 18.89 1.46 -8.88
N GLY A 60 17.96 0.85 -8.15
CA GLY A 60 17.04 -0.13 -8.71
C GLY A 60 17.68 -1.50 -8.90
N PHE A 61 16.98 -2.35 -9.64
CA PHE A 61 17.39 -3.72 -9.95
C PHE A 61 18.01 -3.74 -11.34
N GLN A 62 19.34 -3.93 -11.42
CA GLN A 62 20.09 -3.79 -12.67
C GLN A 62 19.85 -2.44 -13.37
N SER A 63 19.90 -1.33 -12.62
CA SER A 63 19.59 0.03 -13.08
C SER A 63 18.13 0.29 -13.50
N THR A 64 17.20 -0.65 -13.22
CA THR A 64 15.77 -0.51 -13.52
C THR A 64 14.96 -0.21 -12.26
N TYR A 65 14.00 0.72 -12.33
CA TYR A 65 13.23 1.17 -11.16
C TYR A 65 11.83 1.68 -11.53
N ARG A 66 10.95 1.81 -10.51
CA ARG A 66 9.65 2.49 -10.62
C ARG A 66 9.65 3.81 -9.85
N ASP A 67 8.92 4.79 -10.37
CA ASP A 67 8.66 6.07 -9.70
C ASP A 67 7.67 5.86 -8.54
N ASN A 68 7.86 6.56 -7.40
CA ASN A 68 7.04 6.43 -6.18
C ASN A 68 7.21 5.12 -5.39
N TYR A 69 8.19 4.27 -5.73
CA TYR A 69 8.51 3.04 -5.00
C TYR A 69 9.75 3.19 -4.12
N TRP A 70 9.88 2.29 -3.15
CA TRP A 70 11.17 2.06 -2.50
C TRP A 70 12.10 1.35 -3.46
N VAL A 71 13.33 1.85 -3.60
CA VAL A 71 14.31 1.29 -4.51
C VAL A 71 15.63 1.03 -3.78
N PRO A 72 16.34 -0.06 -4.10
CA PRO A 72 17.67 -0.29 -3.57
C PRO A 72 18.65 0.70 -4.22
N VAL A 73 19.45 1.39 -3.41
CA VAL A 73 20.58 2.20 -3.87
C VAL A 73 21.84 1.43 -3.54
N ILE A 74 22.58 1.01 -4.57
CA ILE A 74 23.79 0.18 -4.46
C ILE A 74 25.00 1.10 -4.57
N ILE A 75 25.83 1.13 -3.53
CA ILE A 75 26.99 2.00 -3.44
C ILE A 75 28.25 1.14 -3.38
N HIS A 76 29.08 1.24 -4.41
CA HIS A 76 30.41 0.63 -4.43
C HIS A 76 31.44 1.66 -3.94
N ILE A 77 32.07 1.39 -2.81
CA ILE A 77 33.08 2.25 -2.21
C ILE A 77 34.43 1.58 -2.35
N ASN A 78 35.38 2.28 -2.97
CA ASN A 78 36.76 1.83 -3.09
C ASN A 78 37.67 2.70 -2.23
N ASN A 79 38.36 2.09 -1.27
CA ASN A 79 39.28 2.76 -0.36
C ASN A 79 40.74 2.41 -0.70
N ASN A 80 41.45 3.31 -1.38
CA ASN A 80 42.88 3.15 -1.68
C ASN A 80 43.80 3.67 -0.56
N GLY A 81 43.23 4.13 0.57
CA GLY A 81 43.92 4.79 1.67
C GLY A 81 44.01 3.97 2.95
N ALA A 82 44.11 4.68 4.08
CA ALA A 82 43.99 4.08 5.41
C ALA A 82 42.54 3.63 5.67
N ALA A 83 42.35 2.79 6.69
CA ALA A 83 41.00 2.36 7.09
C ALA A 83 40.11 3.58 7.37
N PHE A 84 38.87 3.50 6.91
CA PHE A 84 37.90 4.57 7.00
C PHE A 84 36.71 4.11 7.85
N GLN A 85 36.27 4.98 8.74
CA GLN A 85 35.04 4.79 9.49
C GLN A 85 34.22 6.07 9.39
N GLY A 86 32.94 5.94 9.12
CA GLY A 86 32.08 7.08 8.86
C GLY A 86 30.64 6.68 8.64
N LYS A 87 29.90 7.54 7.95
CA LYS A 87 28.48 7.37 7.68
C LYS A 87 28.18 7.65 6.21
N LEU A 88 27.44 6.76 5.57
CA LEU A 88 26.90 6.96 4.24
C LEU A 88 25.48 7.54 4.37
N SER A 89 25.17 8.54 3.56
CA SER A 89 23.85 9.19 3.52
C SER A 89 23.34 9.26 2.09
N ILE A 90 22.09 8.86 1.90
CA ILE A 90 21.35 8.90 0.64
C ILE A 90 20.24 9.94 0.75
N LYS A 91 20.10 10.78 -0.28
CA LYS A 91 18.99 11.72 -0.45
C LYS A 91 18.48 11.66 -1.88
N VAL A 92 17.18 11.85 -2.08
CA VAL A 92 16.60 12.02 -3.41
C VAL A 92 16.87 13.45 -3.87
N PHE A 93 17.12 13.63 -5.17
CA PHE A 93 17.11 14.95 -5.78
C PHE A 93 16.20 14.99 -7.01
N THR A 94 15.71 16.20 -7.30
CA THR A 94 14.85 16.48 -8.44
C THR A 94 15.60 17.34 -9.44
N GLY A 95 15.02 17.58 -10.61
CA GLY A 95 15.58 18.50 -11.59
C GLY A 95 14.96 18.33 -12.96
N SER A 96 15.48 19.06 -13.94
CA SER A 96 15.05 18.86 -15.33
C SER A 96 15.85 17.71 -15.96
N PRO A 97 15.18 16.71 -16.57
CA PRO A 97 15.85 15.65 -17.32
C PRO A 97 16.76 16.19 -18.43
N ARG A 98 16.45 17.38 -18.96
CA ARG A 98 17.16 18.00 -20.09
C ARG A 98 18.46 18.68 -19.68
N THR A 99 18.53 19.25 -18.48
CA THR A 99 19.69 20.05 -18.05
C THR A 99 20.58 19.34 -17.04
N ARG A 100 20.12 18.22 -16.45
CA ARG A 100 20.82 17.48 -15.37
C ARG A 100 21.27 18.37 -14.20
N ILE A 101 20.59 19.50 -14.00
CA ILE A 101 20.82 20.40 -12.87
C ILE A 101 20.07 19.83 -11.68
N ILE A 102 20.78 19.64 -10.57
CA ILE A 102 20.19 19.29 -9.27
C ILE A 102 19.28 20.45 -8.84
N GLY A 103 18.00 20.15 -8.73
CA GLY A 103 16.94 21.01 -8.22
C GLY A 103 16.80 20.87 -6.71
N ASN A 104 15.62 20.46 -6.25
CA ASN A 104 15.35 20.27 -4.82
C ASN A 104 15.93 18.94 -4.34
N ILE A 105 16.37 18.91 -3.09
CA ILE A 105 16.87 17.71 -2.41
C ILE A 105 15.87 17.36 -1.31
N SER A 106 15.66 16.07 -1.06
CA SER A 106 14.78 15.61 -0.01
C SER A 106 15.12 16.22 1.36
N PRO A 107 14.11 16.62 2.15
CA PRO A 107 14.31 17.11 3.52
C PRO A 107 14.59 15.97 4.52
N TRP A 108 14.71 14.74 4.01
CA TRP A 108 15.08 13.54 4.75
C TRP A 108 16.27 12.83 4.09
N SER A 109 17.05 12.09 4.88
CA SER A 109 18.13 11.22 4.43
C SER A 109 18.02 9.80 4.98
N PHE A 110 18.50 8.83 4.20
CA PHE A 110 18.66 7.44 4.62
C PHE A 110 20.14 7.18 4.87
N GLU A 111 20.47 6.71 6.06
CA GLU A 111 21.84 6.70 6.56
C GLU A 111 22.26 5.33 7.09
N GLN A 112 23.52 4.97 6.86
CA GLN A 112 24.11 3.74 7.38
C GLN A 112 25.56 3.98 7.83
N PRO A 113 25.96 3.52 9.03
CA PRO A 113 27.37 3.53 9.43
C PRO A 113 28.16 2.57 8.55
N VAL A 114 29.37 2.99 8.14
CA VAL A 114 30.25 2.18 7.27
C VAL A 114 31.66 2.11 7.83
N THR A 115 32.29 0.95 7.73
CA THR A 115 33.67 0.71 8.19
C THR A 115 34.44 -0.02 7.11
N ILE A 116 35.23 0.73 6.33
CA ILE A 116 35.93 0.22 5.16
C ILE A 116 37.40 0.00 5.54
N ALA A 117 37.90 -1.22 5.40
CA ALA A 117 39.30 -1.54 5.66
C ALA A 117 40.25 -0.77 4.72
N ALA A 118 41.52 -0.65 5.12
CA ALA A 118 42.55 -0.04 4.28
C ALA A 118 42.76 -0.86 3.00
N ARG A 119 42.80 -0.20 1.83
CA ARG A 119 42.99 -0.88 0.52
C ARG A 119 41.92 -1.93 0.21
N ALA A 120 40.69 -1.67 0.61
CA ALA A 120 39.56 -2.57 0.40
C ALA A 120 38.45 -1.92 -0.43
N GLN A 121 37.60 -2.78 -0.99
CA GLN A 121 36.35 -2.39 -1.63
C GLN A 121 35.19 -2.93 -0.79
N GLU A 122 34.13 -2.14 -0.70
CA GLU A 122 32.91 -2.49 0.04
C GLU A 122 31.70 -2.11 -0.81
N GLN A 123 30.67 -2.97 -0.81
CA GLN A 123 29.39 -2.69 -1.41
C GLN A 123 28.36 -2.55 -0.29
N VAL A 124 27.61 -1.46 -0.32
CA VAL A 124 26.54 -1.18 0.64
C VAL A 124 25.25 -0.93 -0.12
N THR A 125 24.16 -1.57 0.29
CA THR A 125 22.83 -1.34 -0.27
C THR A 125 21.97 -0.60 0.74
N ILE A 126 21.49 0.59 0.39
CA ILE A 126 20.57 1.39 1.21
C ILE A 126 19.26 1.50 0.46
N ASN A 127 18.16 1.09 1.09
CA ASN A 127 16.82 1.21 0.51
C ASN A 127 16.27 2.61 0.81
N ALA A 128 15.81 3.31 -0.23
CA ALA A 128 15.25 4.65 -0.10
C ALA A 128 14.06 4.84 -1.05
N PRO A 129 13.04 5.64 -0.70
CA PRO A 129 11.91 5.91 -1.58
C PRO A 129 12.36 6.82 -2.72
N PHE A 130 11.99 6.48 -3.96
CA PHE A 130 12.22 7.30 -5.14
C PHE A 130 11.04 8.25 -5.35
N TYR A 131 10.92 9.22 -4.46
CA TYR A 131 9.78 10.13 -4.37
C TYR A 131 10.18 11.49 -3.78
N LEU A 132 9.56 12.58 -4.26
CA LEU A 132 9.64 13.89 -3.60
C LEU A 132 8.41 14.79 -3.85
N SER A 133 7.27 14.46 -3.23
CA SER A 133 6.05 15.28 -3.31
C SER A 133 5.66 15.62 -4.74
N ASN A 134 5.29 16.86 -5.01
CA ASN A 134 4.90 17.33 -6.34
C ASN A 134 6.10 17.54 -7.28
N PHE A 135 7.29 17.09 -6.92
CA PHE A 135 8.48 17.21 -7.75
C PHE A 135 8.91 15.86 -8.30
N MET A 136 9.22 15.83 -9.60
CA MET A 136 9.71 14.64 -10.27
C MET A 136 11.15 14.30 -9.81
N PRO A 137 11.37 13.13 -9.19
CA PRO A 137 12.70 12.68 -8.80
C PRO A 137 13.56 12.41 -10.06
N LEU A 138 14.88 12.60 -9.94
CA LEU A 138 15.85 12.32 -11.01
C LEU A 138 16.91 11.27 -10.62
N GLY A 139 17.15 11.09 -9.33
CA GLY A 139 18.20 10.22 -8.84
C GLY A 139 18.45 10.37 -7.35
N PHE A 140 19.50 9.70 -6.89
CA PHE A 140 19.98 9.82 -5.52
C PHE A 140 21.35 10.51 -5.46
N ILE A 141 21.59 11.22 -4.36
CA ILE A 141 22.89 11.75 -3.96
C ILE A 141 23.39 10.90 -2.79
N ALA A 142 24.49 10.18 -3.00
CA ALA A 142 25.21 9.50 -1.95
C ALA A 142 26.33 10.40 -1.42
N THR A 143 26.35 10.63 -0.11
CA THR A 143 27.37 11.44 0.57
C THR A 143 28.01 10.61 1.68
N LEU A 144 29.34 10.50 1.62
CA LEU A 144 30.15 9.86 2.65
C LEU A 144 30.67 10.92 3.62
N PHE A 145 30.33 10.76 4.89
CA PHE A 145 30.78 11.61 6.00
C PHE A 145 31.79 10.87 6.87
N ASP A 146 32.83 11.57 7.33
CA ASP A 146 33.71 11.06 8.38
C ASP A 146 33.04 11.10 9.77
N GLN A 147 33.74 10.61 10.80
CA GLN A 147 33.25 10.62 12.19
C GLN A 147 32.98 12.03 12.74
N GLN A 148 33.58 13.06 12.15
CA GLN A 148 33.36 14.46 12.52
C GLN A 148 32.21 15.11 11.73
N GLY A 149 31.53 14.35 10.86
CA GLY A 149 30.44 14.83 10.03
C GLY A 149 30.88 15.63 8.80
N LYS A 150 32.17 15.62 8.45
CA LYS A 150 32.69 16.31 7.27
C LYS A 150 32.52 15.43 6.03
N THR A 151 32.06 16.02 4.93
CA THR A 151 31.94 15.34 3.64
C THR A 151 33.31 14.95 3.09
N VAL A 152 33.47 13.67 2.81
CA VAL A 152 34.68 13.05 2.24
C VAL A 152 34.52 12.82 0.75
N ALA A 153 33.36 12.32 0.34
CA ALA A 153 33.01 12.08 -1.06
C ALA A 153 31.51 12.26 -1.27
N THR A 154 31.13 12.69 -2.47
CA THR A 154 29.73 12.80 -2.90
C THR A 154 29.62 12.30 -4.33
N GLN A 155 28.63 11.48 -4.61
CA GLN A 155 28.38 10.93 -5.93
C GLN A 155 26.86 10.86 -6.17
N THR A 156 26.43 11.20 -7.38
CA THR A 156 25.04 10.99 -7.80
C THR A 156 24.90 9.68 -8.55
N THR A 157 23.69 9.13 -8.55
CA THR A 157 23.35 7.97 -9.38
C THR A 157 23.62 8.22 -10.87
N GLY A 158 23.94 7.15 -11.59
CA GLY A 158 23.91 7.12 -13.05
C GLY A 158 22.49 7.23 -13.61
N THR A 159 22.37 7.22 -14.94
CA THR A 159 21.05 7.08 -15.59
C THR A 159 20.56 5.65 -15.44
N GLY A 160 19.40 5.46 -14.82
CA GLY A 160 18.67 4.19 -14.86
C GLY A 160 17.49 4.22 -15.83
N PHE A 161 16.81 3.10 -15.94
CA PHE A 161 15.60 2.90 -16.73
C PHE A 161 14.37 2.95 -15.80
N ALA A 162 13.56 4.00 -15.94
CA ALA A 162 12.28 4.11 -15.24
C ALA A 162 11.22 3.30 -16.00
N ILE A 163 10.57 2.38 -15.31
CA ILE A 163 9.45 1.62 -15.87
C ILE A 163 8.24 2.55 -15.92
N ARG A 164 7.55 2.56 -17.06
CA ARG A 164 6.38 3.41 -17.24
C ARG A 164 5.18 2.83 -16.49
N PRO A 165 4.25 3.68 -16.05
CA PRO A 165 2.96 3.20 -15.54
C PRO A 165 2.29 2.27 -16.57
N GLY A 166 1.81 1.10 -16.11
CA GLY A 166 1.21 0.06 -16.96
C GLY A 166 2.19 -0.96 -17.57
N ASP A 167 3.48 -0.63 -17.70
CA ASP A 167 4.49 -1.60 -18.18
C ASP A 167 4.83 -2.61 -17.09
N LEU A 168 5.04 -3.87 -17.46
CA LEU A 168 5.34 -4.95 -16.51
C LEU A 168 6.82 -4.98 -16.13
N PHE A 169 7.08 -5.28 -14.86
CA PHE A 169 8.41 -5.58 -14.35
C PHE A 169 8.51 -6.99 -13.80
N ILE A 170 9.36 -7.80 -14.42
CA ILE A 170 9.50 -9.22 -14.14
C ILE A 170 10.87 -9.50 -13.52
N GLY A 171 10.89 -10.10 -12.32
CA GLY A 171 12.09 -10.61 -11.67
C GLY A 171 12.27 -12.10 -11.94
N ILE A 172 13.46 -12.54 -12.34
CA ILE A 172 13.74 -13.96 -12.60
C ILE A 172 14.84 -14.44 -11.66
N LEU A 173 14.59 -15.53 -10.93
CA LEU A 173 15.61 -16.27 -10.21
C LEU A 173 15.85 -17.60 -10.94
N SER A 174 17.10 -17.79 -11.37
CA SER A 174 17.58 -18.99 -12.03
C SER A 174 19.08 -19.12 -11.78
N ASP A 175 19.54 -20.30 -11.37
CA ASP A 175 20.97 -20.58 -11.15
C ASP A 175 21.65 -21.20 -12.38
N ALA A 176 20.88 -21.72 -13.33
CA ALA A 176 21.39 -22.31 -14.55
C ALA A 176 21.51 -21.26 -15.67
N ASP A 177 22.29 -21.58 -16.71
CA ASP A 177 22.34 -20.80 -17.96
C ASP A 177 21.01 -20.95 -18.73
N THR A 178 19.94 -20.39 -18.19
CA THR A 178 18.58 -20.40 -18.75
C THR A 178 18.39 -19.32 -19.80
N ASN A 179 17.68 -19.65 -20.88
CA ASN A 179 17.42 -18.74 -21.98
C ASN A 179 15.98 -18.18 -21.93
N PHE A 180 15.84 -16.97 -21.38
CA PHE A 180 14.56 -16.22 -21.36
C PHE A 180 14.41 -15.23 -22.51
N ASN A 181 15.19 -15.35 -23.59
CA ASN A 181 15.11 -14.40 -24.72
C ASN A 181 13.72 -14.38 -25.36
N ALA A 182 13.02 -15.51 -25.36
CA ALA A 182 11.66 -15.57 -25.87
C ALA A 182 10.69 -14.69 -25.07
N LEU A 183 10.86 -14.61 -23.74
CA LEU A 183 10.04 -13.80 -22.84
C LEU A 183 10.18 -12.31 -23.17
N ASN A 184 11.41 -11.83 -23.40
CA ASN A 184 11.66 -10.44 -23.85
C ASN A 184 10.94 -10.06 -25.15
N SER A 185 10.61 -11.06 -25.98
CA SER A 185 9.97 -10.86 -27.28
C SER A 185 8.45 -11.04 -27.25
N VAL A 186 7.85 -11.31 -26.08
CA VAL A 186 6.40 -11.45 -25.95
C VAL A 186 5.75 -10.09 -26.14
N ASP A 187 4.75 -10.04 -27.02
CA ASP A 187 3.94 -8.85 -27.25
C ASP A 187 2.67 -9.02 -26.42
N LEU A 188 2.46 -8.14 -25.43
CA LEU A 188 1.22 -8.05 -24.67
C LEU A 188 0.45 -6.78 -25.04
N PRO A 189 -0.89 -6.79 -24.97
CA PRO A 189 -1.69 -5.59 -25.09
C PRO A 189 -1.19 -4.46 -24.18
N HIS A 190 -1.21 -3.23 -24.70
CA HIS A 190 -0.93 -2.00 -23.95
C HIS A 190 0.45 -1.88 -23.28
N GLN A 191 1.42 -2.74 -23.60
CA GLN A 191 2.83 -2.51 -23.25
C GLN A 191 3.43 -1.41 -24.15
N SER A 192 4.19 -0.49 -23.56
CA SER A 192 4.77 0.64 -24.28
C SER A 192 6.05 0.28 -25.05
N ASP A 193 6.77 -0.73 -24.56
CA ASP A 193 8.02 -1.29 -25.08
C ASP A 193 8.05 -2.82 -24.80
N SER A 194 9.17 -3.50 -25.10
CA SER A 194 9.36 -4.91 -24.72
C SER A 194 9.28 -5.11 -23.20
N LEU A 195 8.85 -6.30 -22.76
CA LEU A 195 8.80 -6.65 -21.34
C LEU A 195 10.12 -6.35 -20.63
N THR A 196 10.03 -5.70 -19.47
CA THR A 196 11.20 -5.34 -18.67
C THR A 196 11.54 -6.46 -17.69
N ILE A 197 12.74 -7.00 -17.80
CA ILE A 197 13.20 -8.16 -17.02
C ILE A 197 14.43 -7.79 -16.19
N SER A 198 14.49 -8.26 -14.95
CA SER A 198 15.69 -8.22 -14.13
C SER A 198 16.06 -9.60 -13.59
N MET A 199 17.33 -9.99 -13.73
CA MET A 199 17.83 -11.23 -13.11
C MET A 199 18.16 -10.98 -11.64
N LEU A 200 17.56 -11.79 -10.78
CA LEU A 200 17.70 -11.76 -9.34
C LEU A 200 18.46 -13.00 -8.85
N ASN A 201 19.06 -12.89 -7.67
CA ASN A 201 19.70 -13.99 -6.95
C ASN A 201 19.49 -13.78 -5.44
N ALA A 202 19.96 -14.72 -4.61
CA ALA A 202 19.76 -14.64 -3.16
C ALA A 202 20.29 -13.35 -2.49
N SER A 203 21.28 -12.68 -3.09
CA SER A 203 21.83 -11.42 -2.56
C SER A 203 21.07 -10.17 -3.02
N THR A 204 20.41 -10.22 -4.18
CA THR A 204 19.65 -9.10 -4.76
C THR A 204 18.14 -9.21 -4.51
N PHE A 205 17.66 -10.40 -4.16
CA PHE A 205 16.26 -10.63 -3.81
C PHE A 205 15.91 -9.92 -2.49
N PRO A 206 14.94 -9.00 -2.47
CA PRO A 206 14.60 -8.25 -1.26
C PRO A 206 14.09 -9.11 -0.11
N ASP A 207 14.35 -8.63 1.12
CA ASP A 207 13.89 -9.23 2.38
C ASP A 207 12.72 -8.45 3.03
N ASN A 208 12.05 -7.60 2.25
CA ASN A 208 10.86 -6.87 2.62
C ASN A 208 9.92 -6.73 1.41
N SER A 209 8.63 -7.01 1.60
CA SER A 209 7.61 -6.93 0.56
C SER A 209 7.51 -5.54 -0.10
N VAL A 210 7.81 -4.46 0.63
CA VAL A 210 7.77 -3.09 0.10
C VAL A 210 8.73 -2.90 -1.09
N LEU A 211 9.88 -3.57 -1.09
CA LEU A 211 10.81 -3.54 -2.22
C LEU A 211 10.39 -4.52 -3.32
N LEU A 212 9.85 -5.69 -2.96
CA LEU A 212 9.31 -6.64 -3.93
C LEU A 212 8.12 -6.07 -4.71
N LYS A 213 7.36 -5.11 -4.16
CA LYS A 213 6.30 -4.38 -4.86
C LYS A 213 6.75 -3.69 -6.16
N ASN A 214 8.06 -3.51 -6.39
CA ASN A 214 8.53 -3.04 -7.71
C ASN A 214 8.19 -4.04 -8.83
N PHE A 215 8.19 -5.34 -8.52
CA PHE A 215 7.92 -6.40 -9.48
C PHE A 215 6.44 -6.77 -9.49
N ASP A 216 5.90 -6.97 -10.70
CA ASP A 216 4.56 -7.53 -10.90
C ASP A 216 4.59 -9.05 -10.84
N ILE A 217 5.68 -9.63 -11.38
CA ILE A 217 5.86 -11.07 -11.56
C ILE A 217 7.25 -11.48 -11.07
N ILE A 218 7.32 -12.57 -10.30
CA ILE A 218 8.56 -13.27 -9.96
C ILE A 218 8.51 -14.67 -10.58
N ILE A 219 9.56 -15.04 -11.32
CA ILE A 219 9.72 -16.35 -11.94
C ILE A 219 10.83 -17.11 -11.22
N LEU A 220 10.51 -18.32 -10.77
CA LEU A 220 11.49 -19.28 -10.24
C LEU A 220 11.62 -20.43 -11.24
N ASP A 221 12.79 -20.55 -11.88
CA ASP A 221 13.07 -21.63 -12.81
C ASP A 221 14.50 -22.14 -12.57
N ASP A 222 14.65 -23.42 -12.29
CA ASP A 222 15.92 -24.06 -11.94
C ASP A 222 16.79 -23.28 -10.91
N PHE A 223 16.14 -22.72 -9.88
CA PHE A 223 16.78 -21.93 -8.81
C PHE A 223 16.82 -22.70 -7.49
N HIS A 224 17.93 -22.64 -6.76
CA HIS A 224 18.02 -23.23 -5.41
C HIS A 224 17.33 -22.32 -4.40
N SER A 225 16.01 -22.47 -4.23
CA SER A 225 15.20 -21.67 -3.32
C SER A 225 15.66 -21.77 -1.85
N SER A 226 16.39 -22.83 -1.48
CA SER A 226 17.01 -22.97 -0.15
C SER A 226 18.15 -21.96 0.12
N THR A 227 18.63 -21.26 -0.90
CA THR A 227 19.61 -20.17 -0.74
C THR A 227 18.97 -18.88 -0.23
N LEU A 228 17.64 -18.75 -0.34
CA LEU A 228 16.88 -17.65 0.25
C LEU A 228 16.78 -17.86 1.77
N SER A 229 16.94 -16.76 2.50
CA SER A 229 16.70 -16.74 3.95
C SER A 229 15.22 -16.95 4.28
N THR A 230 14.94 -17.37 5.52
CA THR A 230 13.56 -17.49 6.02
C THR A 230 12.77 -16.19 5.88
N THR A 231 13.43 -15.04 6.07
CA THR A 231 12.80 -13.71 5.88
C THR A 231 12.44 -13.48 4.42
N GLN A 232 13.32 -13.79 3.47
CA GLN A 232 13.04 -13.65 2.03
C GLN A 232 11.89 -14.56 1.57
N LEU A 233 11.82 -15.81 2.07
CA LEU A 233 10.71 -16.72 1.77
C LEU A 233 9.38 -16.23 2.36
N MET A 234 9.40 -15.69 3.58
CA MET A 234 8.21 -15.04 4.18
C MET A 234 7.79 -13.80 3.39
N THR A 235 8.75 -12.99 2.97
CA THR A 235 8.53 -11.80 2.14
C THR A 235 7.93 -12.17 0.79
N LEU A 236 8.39 -13.25 0.15
CA LEU A 236 7.78 -13.77 -1.08
C LEU A 236 6.31 -14.17 -0.83
N GLN A 237 6.03 -14.91 0.24
CA GLN A 237 4.65 -15.28 0.61
C GLN A 237 3.76 -14.06 0.84
N THR A 238 4.26 -13.08 1.58
CA THR A 238 3.54 -11.83 1.89
C THR A 238 3.34 -10.96 0.66
N TRP A 239 4.30 -10.93 -0.27
CA TRP A 239 4.17 -10.22 -1.54
C TRP A 239 3.12 -10.86 -2.46
N VAL A 240 3.10 -12.21 -2.57
CA VAL A 240 2.03 -12.92 -3.31
C VAL A 240 0.67 -12.62 -2.68
N ASN A 241 0.53 -12.72 -1.36
CA ASN A 241 -0.73 -12.40 -0.66
C ASN A 241 -1.20 -10.95 -0.85
N GLN A 242 -0.29 -10.03 -1.17
CA GLN A 242 -0.56 -8.63 -1.49
C GLN A 242 -0.82 -8.36 -2.97
N GLY A 243 -0.86 -9.38 -3.83
CA GLY A 243 -1.19 -9.23 -5.26
C GLY A 243 -0.05 -9.53 -6.23
N GLY A 244 1.11 -9.98 -5.75
CA GLY A 244 2.20 -10.45 -6.60
C GLY A 244 1.86 -11.74 -7.36
N ILE A 245 2.45 -11.92 -8.54
CA ILE A 245 2.30 -13.13 -9.36
C ILE A 245 3.58 -13.97 -9.29
N LEU A 246 3.50 -15.16 -8.72
CA LEU A 246 4.61 -16.11 -8.69
C LEU A 246 4.43 -17.15 -9.79
N ILE A 247 5.40 -17.29 -10.69
CA ILE A 247 5.48 -18.40 -11.64
C ILE A 247 6.60 -19.33 -11.17
N GLU A 248 6.24 -20.58 -10.85
CA GLU A 248 7.20 -21.62 -10.46
C GLU A 248 7.27 -22.69 -11.54
N ALA A 249 8.47 -22.84 -12.11
CA ALA A 249 8.76 -23.85 -13.10
C ALA A 249 9.30 -25.13 -12.45
N GLY A 250 8.82 -26.24 -12.97
CA GLY A 250 9.18 -27.59 -12.58
C GLY A 250 10.37 -28.09 -13.37
N GLY A 251 10.18 -29.21 -14.08
CA GLY A 251 11.26 -29.86 -14.82
C GLY A 251 12.10 -30.78 -13.96
N VAL A 252 13.31 -31.13 -14.42
CA VAL A 252 14.13 -32.17 -13.79
C VAL A 252 14.63 -31.79 -12.38
N ASN A 253 14.86 -30.51 -12.17
CA ASN A 253 15.44 -29.97 -10.94
C ASN A 253 14.39 -29.36 -9.99
N TRP A 254 13.10 -29.60 -10.23
CA TRP A 254 11.99 -29.04 -9.46
C TRP A 254 12.16 -29.13 -7.93
N GLN A 255 12.86 -30.15 -7.43
CA GLN A 255 13.08 -30.37 -6.00
C GLN A 255 13.83 -29.22 -5.34
N GLN A 256 14.81 -28.61 -6.01
CA GLN A 256 15.57 -27.50 -5.44
C GLN A 256 14.81 -26.17 -5.53
N THR A 257 13.96 -26.01 -6.55
CA THR A 257 13.14 -24.82 -6.79
C THR A 257 11.90 -24.77 -5.89
N ILE A 258 11.19 -25.89 -5.75
CA ILE A 258 9.83 -25.92 -5.20
C ILE A 258 9.80 -26.36 -3.74
N VAL A 259 10.55 -27.40 -3.36
CA VAL A 259 10.47 -27.97 -1.99
C VAL A 259 10.77 -26.96 -0.88
N PRO A 260 11.69 -26.00 -1.04
CA PRO A 260 11.95 -25.00 0.00
C PRO A 260 10.85 -23.93 0.14
N LEU A 261 9.91 -23.82 -0.81
CA LEU A 261 8.87 -22.80 -0.77
C LEU A 261 7.83 -23.12 0.32
N PRO A 262 7.23 -22.08 0.94
CA PRO A 262 6.12 -22.26 1.87
C PRO A 262 4.97 -23.05 1.23
N ALA A 263 4.33 -23.95 1.98
CA ALA A 263 3.28 -24.82 1.46
C ALA A 263 2.06 -24.06 0.86
N SER A 264 1.78 -22.83 1.34
CA SER A 264 0.74 -21.99 0.76
C SER A 264 1.07 -21.50 -0.65
N LEU A 265 2.35 -21.52 -1.05
CA LEU A 265 2.78 -21.12 -2.38
C LEU A 265 2.92 -22.32 -3.33
N LEU A 266 2.37 -23.49 -2.98
CA LEU A 266 2.48 -24.70 -3.79
C LEU A 266 1.09 -25.10 -4.33
N PRO A 267 0.69 -24.75 -5.56
CA PRO A 267 -0.54 -25.23 -6.18
C PRO A 267 -0.54 -26.74 -6.40
N VAL A 268 0.64 -27.37 -6.55
CA VAL A 268 0.79 -28.80 -6.82
C VAL A 268 1.75 -29.46 -5.83
N GLN A 269 1.34 -30.59 -5.26
CA GLN A 269 2.21 -31.50 -4.52
C GLN A 269 2.96 -32.40 -5.49
N VAL A 270 4.08 -31.90 -6.00
CA VAL A 270 4.93 -32.59 -6.98
C VAL A 270 5.55 -33.84 -6.34
N ASN A 271 5.43 -34.99 -7.01
CA ASN A 271 5.95 -36.26 -6.49
C ASN A 271 6.51 -37.19 -7.56
N THR A 272 6.32 -36.89 -8.84
CA THR A 272 6.67 -37.77 -9.96
C THR A 272 7.34 -36.97 -11.08
N LEU A 273 8.37 -37.54 -11.71
CA LEU A 273 8.90 -37.07 -12.99
C LEU A 273 8.32 -37.95 -14.11
N GLN A 274 7.75 -37.31 -15.13
CA GLN A 274 7.20 -37.95 -16.32
C GLN A 274 7.88 -37.41 -17.57
N THR A 275 8.03 -38.24 -18.59
CA THR A 275 8.51 -37.82 -19.91
C THR A 275 7.31 -37.46 -20.78
N LEU A 276 7.23 -36.21 -21.22
CA LEU A 276 6.24 -35.75 -22.18
C LEU A 276 6.73 -36.05 -23.60
N PRO A 277 6.04 -36.92 -24.36
CA PRO A 277 6.46 -37.26 -25.71
C PRO A 277 6.31 -36.07 -26.67
N ALA A 278 7.07 -36.08 -27.76
CA ALA A 278 6.82 -35.18 -28.87
C ALA A 278 5.37 -35.32 -29.37
N GLY A 279 4.75 -34.23 -29.78
CA GLY A 279 3.33 -34.17 -30.13
C GLY A 279 2.39 -33.82 -28.97
N THR A 280 2.89 -33.77 -27.73
CA THR A 280 2.10 -33.29 -26.58
C THR A 280 1.75 -31.82 -26.78
N LYS A 281 0.48 -31.46 -26.61
CA LYS A 281 0.04 -30.06 -26.67
C LYS A 281 0.48 -29.32 -25.41
N LEU A 282 1.22 -28.23 -25.58
CA LEU A 282 1.80 -27.45 -24.48
C LEU A 282 1.19 -26.06 -24.33
N LEU A 283 0.25 -25.69 -25.19
CA LEU A 283 -0.55 -24.47 -25.05
C LEU A 283 -1.91 -24.84 -24.44
N PRO A 284 -2.39 -24.13 -23.41
CA PRO A 284 -3.79 -24.17 -22.98
C PRO A 284 -4.70 -24.03 -24.21
N VAL A 285 -5.71 -24.89 -24.33
CA VAL A 285 -6.58 -24.94 -25.52
C VAL A 285 -7.56 -23.77 -25.49
N ASP A 286 -7.15 -22.66 -26.09
CA ASP A 286 -7.89 -21.73 -26.97
C ASP A 286 -6.90 -20.63 -27.42
N SER A 287 -5.70 -21.02 -27.88
CA SER A 287 -4.71 -20.04 -28.37
C SER A 287 -5.13 -19.38 -29.71
N SER A 288 -6.37 -19.56 -30.16
CA SER A 288 -7.11 -18.47 -30.81
C SER A 288 -7.49 -17.42 -29.77
N LEU A 289 -6.47 -16.85 -29.13
CA LEU A 289 -6.55 -15.55 -28.49
C LEU A 289 -7.28 -14.64 -29.50
N ILE A 290 -8.42 -14.10 -29.08
CA ILE A 290 -9.18 -13.10 -29.83
C ILE A 290 -8.22 -11.95 -30.19
N ALA A 291 -7.27 -11.63 -29.30
CA ALA A 291 -6.17 -10.74 -29.56
C ALA A 291 -5.02 -11.44 -30.29
N THR A 292 -4.92 -11.14 -31.57
CA THR A 292 -3.97 -10.13 -32.04
C THR A 292 -3.92 -10.20 -33.56
N ASN A 293 -3.36 -9.18 -34.20
CA ASN A 293 -2.82 -9.33 -35.56
C ASN A 293 -1.68 -10.40 -35.63
N ILE A 294 -1.40 -11.11 -34.53
CA ILE A 294 -0.58 -12.31 -34.47
C ILE A 294 -1.54 -13.47 -34.68
N THR A 295 -1.72 -13.89 -35.94
CA THR A 295 -1.99 -15.30 -36.19
C THR A 295 -0.88 -16.07 -35.48
N ILE A 296 -1.13 -16.64 -34.30
CA ILE A 296 -0.24 -17.60 -33.67
C ILE A 296 -0.29 -18.84 -34.57
N THR A 297 0.47 -18.77 -35.65
CA THR A 297 0.88 -19.90 -36.50
C THR A 297 2.03 -20.63 -35.82
N ALA A 298 2.01 -20.68 -34.48
CA ALA A 298 2.95 -21.46 -33.71
C ALA A 298 2.34 -22.86 -33.52
N PRO A 299 3.16 -23.93 -33.62
CA PRO A 299 2.71 -25.26 -33.28
C PRO A 299 2.25 -25.27 -31.82
N ASP A 300 1.05 -25.79 -31.55
CA ASP A 300 0.55 -26.06 -30.20
C ASP A 300 1.24 -27.30 -29.58
N ALA A 301 1.71 -28.20 -30.45
CA ALA A 301 2.37 -29.42 -30.09
C ALA A 301 3.90 -29.29 -29.97
N LEU A 302 4.45 -29.93 -28.94
CA LEU A 302 5.89 -30.05 -28.70
C LEU A 302 6.59 -30.73 -29.88
N ALA A 303 7.60 -30.07 -30.44
CA ALA A 303 8.49 -30.68 -31.41
C ALA A 303 9.49 -31.65 -30.73
N PRO A 304 9.99 -32.69 -31.41
CA PRO A 304 11.04 -33.55 -30.86
C PRO A 304 12.28 -32.75 -30.42
N PRO A 305 12.97 -33.13 -29.33
CA PRO A 305 12.77 -34.32 -28.50
C PRO A 305 11.71 -34.16 -27.39
N SER A 306 11.39 -35.26 -26.70
CA SER A 306 10.57 -35.25 -25.49
C SER A 306 11.20 -34.42 -24.37
N ILE A 307 10.38 -33.85 -23.50
CA ILE A 307 10.80 -33.10 -22.32
C ILE A 307 10.43 -33.82 -21.03
N SER A 308 11.06 -33.45 -19.91
CA SER A 308 10.69 -33.94 -18.59
C SER A 308 9.73 -32.96 -17.92
N ALA A 309 8.66 -33.49 -17.35
CA ALA A 309 7.69 -32.75 -16.56
C ALA A 309 7.61 -33.34 -15.15
N SER A 310 7.78 -32.50 -14.15
CA SER A 310 7.49 -32.80 -12.76
C SER A 310 6.00 -32.63 -12.52
N THR A 311 5.32 -33.65 -12.03
CA THR A 311 3.87 -33.70 -11.96
C THR A 311 3.43 -34.23 -10.59
N GLY A 312 2.18 -33.94 -10.23
CA GLY A 312 1.65 -34.23 -8.91
C GLY A 312 0.15 -34.01 -8.83
N ALA A 313 -0.37 -34.11 -7.61
CA ALA A 313 -1.77 -33.78 -7.32
C ALA A 313 -1.89 -32.30 -6.93
N LEU A 314 -3.08 -31.72 -7.12
CA LEU A 314 -3.36 -30.38 -6.61
C LEU A 314 -3.21 -30.33 -5.09
N SER A 315 -2.52 -29.32 -4.58
CA SER A 315 -2.44 -29.06 -3.13
C SER A 315 -3.74 -28.47 -2.60
N ASN A 316 -4.38 -27.59 -3.39
CA ASN A 316 -5.67 -26.99 -3.10
C ASN A 316 -6.70 -27.45 -4.16
N PRO A 317 -7.82 -28.08 -3.77
CA PRO A 317 -8.89 -28.47 -4.70
C PRO A 317 -9.53 -27.30 -5.47
N GLU A 318 -9.38 -26.06 -4.99
CA GLU A 318 -9.86 -24.85 -5.65
C GLU A 318 -8.87 -24.31 -6.69
N SER A 319 -7.66 -24.88 -6.80
CA SER A 319 -6.71 -24.51 -7.86
C SER A 319 -7.26 -24.89 -9.24
N GLN A 320 -7.02 -24.00 -10.20
CA GLN A 320 -7.45 -24.15 -11.57
C GLN A 320 -6.40 -24.89 -12.40
N ILE A 321 -6.83 -25.88 -13.19
CA ILE A 321 -5.98 -26.56 -14.16
C ILE A 321 -6.12 -25.86 -15.51
N LEU A 322 -5.10 -25.11 -15.92
CA LEU A 322 -5.07 -24.42 -17.22
C LEU A 322 -4.68 -25.38 -18.37
N LEU A 323 -3.81 -26.34 -18.08
CA LEU A 323 -3.38 -27.35 -19.04
C LEU A 323 -3.18 -28.70 -18.36
N ALA A 324 -3.66 -29.77 -19.00
CA ALA A 324 -3.44 -31.14 -18.58
C ALA A 324 -3.19 -32.06 -19.78
N THR A 325 -2.46 -33.15 -19.55
CA THR A 325 -2.38 -34.29 -20.48
C THR A 325 -3.03 -35.50 -19.82
N GLY A 326 -4.21 -35.89 -20.31
CA GLY A 326 -5.05 -36.87 -19.63
C GLY A 326 -5.48 -36.34 -18.26
N THR A 327 -5.20 -37.07 -17.18
CA THR A 327 -5.48 -36.64 -15.80
C THR A 327 -4.31 -35.91 -15.15
N THR A 328 -3.18 -35.74 -15.86
CA THR A 328 -1.97 -35.14 -15.30
C THR A 328 -1.98 -33.63 -15.53
N PRO A 329 -2.04 -32.80 -14.47
CA PRO A 329 -1.95 -31.36 -14.62
C PRO A 329 -0.53 -30.94 -15.05
N LEU A 330 -0.44 -30.05 -16.01
CA LEU A 330 0.81 -29.49 -16.54
C LEU A 330 0.96 -28.00 -16.23
N ILE A 331 -0.13 -27.24 -16.23
CA ILE A 331 -0.15 -25.84 -15.79
C ILE A 331 -1.30 -25.69 -14.81
N VAL A 332 -0.98 -25.22 -13.61
CA VAL A 332 -1.95 -25.06 -12.51
C VAL A 332 -1.83 -23.67 -11.94
N GLN A 333 -2.95 -22.96 -11.86
CA GLN A 333 -3.05 -21.65 -11.24
C GLN A 333 -3.78 -21.77 -9.90
N SER A 334 -3.23 -21.17 -8.85
CA SER A 334 -3.90 -21.01 -7.57
C SER A 334 -3.96 -19.54 -7.20
N GLN A 335 -5.12 -19.09 -6.74
CA GLN A 335 -5.22 -17.84 -6.00
C GLN A 335 -4.58 -18.01 -4.62
N GLN A 336 -3.86 -17.00 -4.14
CA GLN A 336 -3.29 -16.94 -2.80
C GLN A 336 -3.39 -15.49 -2.29
N GLY A 337 -4.33 -15.23 -1.38
CA GLY A 337 -4.73 -13.87 -1.02
C GLY A 337 -5.16 -13.06 -2.24
N GLN A 338 -4.53 -11.91 -2.49
CA GLN A 338 -4.82 -11.06 -3.66
C GLN A 338 -4.02 -11.45 -4.92
N GLY A 339 -3.02 -12.33 -4.78
CA GLY A 339 -2.11 -12.70 -5.87
C GLY A 339 -2.33 -14.10 -6.40
N VAL A 340 -1.45 -14.48 -7.32
CA VAL A 340 -1.57 -15.72 -8.10
C VAL A 340 -0.27 -16.49 -8.00
N VAL A 341 -0.37 -17.80 -7.82
CA VAL A 341 0.74 -18.73 -8.03
C VAL A 341 0.43 -19.63 -9.21
N CYS A 342 1.30 -19.61 -10.22
CA CYS A 342 1.20 -20.42 -11.42
C CYS A 342 2.33 -21.45 -11.46
N TYR A 343 1.96 -22.71 -11.33
CA TYR A 343 2.85 -23.84 -11.46
C TYR A 343 2.92 -24.33 -12.90
N VAL A 344 4.13 -24.47 -13.44
CA VAL A 344 4.38 -25.05 -14.76
C VAL A 344 5.22 -26.32 -14.59
N ALA A 345 4.73 -27.46 -15.06
CA ALA A 345 5.33 -28.78 -14.79
C ALA A 345 6.72 -28.98 -15.42
N PHE A 346 7.16 -28.13 -16.35
CA PHE A 346 8.41 -28.26 -17.08
C PHE A 346 9.23 -26.97 -17.01
N ASP A 347 10.53 -27.09 -17.26
CA ASP A 347 11.49 -25.97 -17.25
C ASP A 347 11.35 -25.15 -18.54
N LEU A 348 11.13 -23.83 -18.39
CA LEU A 348 10.83 -22.91 -19.48
C LEU A 348 12.11 -22.30 -20.08
N GLY A 349 13.19 -22.23 -19.29
CA GLY A 349 14.48 -21.69 -19.65
C GLY A 349 15.45 -22.68 -20.29
N GLN A 350 15.18 -23.98 -20.22
CA GLN A 350 16.04 -25.05 -20.74
C GLN A 350 15.66 -25.58 -22.14
N ASN A 351 16.68 -26.09 -22.84
CA ASN A 351 16.46 -26.80 -24.11
C ASN A 351 15.78 -28.17 -23.89
N PRO A 352 14.91 -28.62 -24.81
CA PRO A 352 14.57 -28.00 -26.09
C PRO A 352 13.50 -26.90 -26.03
N LEU A 353 12.86 -26.69 -24.86
CA LEU A 353 11.67 -25.84 -24.77
C LEU A 353 11.98 -24.35 -24.98
N ALA A 354 13.10 -23.85 -24.45
CA ALA A 354 13.53 -22.46 -24.65
C ALA A 354 13.72 -22.06 -26.13
N ASN A 355 13.94 -23.04 -27.02
CA ASN A 355 14.08 -22.86 -28.46
C ASN A 355 12.89 -23.41 -29.26
N TRP A 356 11.84 -23.90 -28.59
CA TRP A 356 10.64 -24.39 -29.25
C TRP A 356 9.88 -23.21 -29.87
N THR A 357 9.40 -23.36 -31.11
CA THR A 357 8.73 -22.27 -31.83
C THR A 357 7.45 -21.77 -31.15
N GLY A 358 6.80 -22.59 -30.32
CA GLY A 358 5.63 -22.23 -29.52
C GLY A 358 5.93 -21.53 -28.20
N ILE A 359 7.19 -21.39 -27.76
CA ILE A 359 7.52 -20.89 -26.42
C ILE A 359 7.09 -19.43 -26.19
N LYS A 360 7.13 -18.58 -27.22
CA LYS A 360 6.62 -17.21 -27.15
C LYS A 360 5.10 -17.18 -26.90
N ALA A 361 4.35 -18.05 -27.59
CA ALA A 361 2.92 -18.17 -27.39
C ALA A 361 2.60 -18.71 -25.99
N LEU A 362 3.38 -19.68 -25.51
CA LEU A 362 3.23 -20.20 -24.15
C LEU A 362 3.45 -19.12 -23.09
N TRP A 363 4.53 -18.33 -23.22
CA TRP A 363 4.77 -17.20 -22.31
C TRP A 363 3.64 -16.16 -22.38
N ALA A 364 3.17 -15.80 -23.57
CA ALA A 364 2.05 -14.89 -23.72
C ALA A 364 0.82 -15.43 -22.97
N THR A 365 0.42 -16.67 -23.22
CA THR A 365 -0.72 -17.29 -22.55
C THR A 365 -0.53 -17.35 -21.02
N LEU A 366 0.65 -17.73 -20.52
CA LEU A 366 0.93 -17.75 -19.09
C LEU A 366 0.79 -16.36 -18.45
N LEU A 367 1.35 -15.33 -19.08
CA LEU A 367 1.27 -13.96 -18.58
C LEU A 367 -0.17 -13.44 -18.62
N LEU A 368 -0.89 -13.65 -19.72
CA LEU A 368 -2.27 -13.21 -19.89
C LEU A 368 -3.22 -13.81 -18.82
N HIS A 369 -3.15 -15.13 -18.61
CA HIS A 369 -3.98 -15.80 -17.60
C HIS A 369 -3.65 -15.38 -16.16
N THR A 370 -2.38 -15.08 -15.87
CA THR A 370 -1.96 -14.71 -14.52
C THR A 370 -2.18 -13.23 -14.20
N LEU A 371 -2.11 -12.35 -15.20
CA LEU A 371 -2.32 -10.90 -15.03
C LEU A 371 -3.79 -10.55 -14.80
N GLY A 372 -4.73 -11.26 -15.41
CA GLY A 372 -6.15 -10.96 -15.27
C GLY A 372 -6.47 -9.55 -15.76
N ASP A 373 -7.23 -8.79 -14.96
CA ASP A 373 -7.58 -7.39 -15.26
C ASP A 373 -6.35 -6.45 -15.31
N LYS A 374 -5.18 -6.84 -14.79
CA LYS A 374 -3.95 -6.02 -14.83
C LYS A 374 -3.37 -5.84 -16.24
N ILE A 375 -3.84 -6.61 -17.21
CA ILE A 375 -3.46 -6.47 -18.62
C ILE A 375 -4.03 -5.20 -19.27
N LEU A 376 -5.12 -4.68 -18.72
CA LEU A 376 -5.80 -3.49 -19.25
C LEU A 376 -5.04 -2.24 -18.81
N VAL A 377 -4.99 -1.23 -19.67
CA VAL A 377 -4.52 0.11 -19.29
C VAL A 377 -5.72 1.00 -18.98
N ALA A 378 -5.54 1.82 -17.95
CA ALA A 378 -6.47 2.86 -17.56
C ALA A 378 -6.67 3.80 -18.77
N THR A 379 -7.90 4.19 -19.09
CA THR A 379 -8.19 5.11 -20.20
C THR A 379 -7.37 6.43 -20.07
N ASP A 380 -7.13 7.18 -21.16
CA ASP A 380 -6.70 8.61 -21.09
C ASP A 380 -7.70 9.47 -20.28
N SER A 381 -8.85 8.89 -19.99
CA SER A 381 -9.98 9.43 -19.26
C SER A 381 -10.05 8.86 -17.82
N SER A 382 -9.07 8.09 -17.36
CA SER A 382 -8.89 7.75 -15.95
C SER A 382 -7.58 8.36 -15.51
N ILE A 383 -7.64 9.20 -14.49
CA ILE A 383 -6.43 9.80 -13.94
C ILE A 383 -6.04 8.93 -12.76
N ASP A 384 -5.06 8.05 -12.99
CA ASP A 384 -4.39 7.36 -11.90
C ASP A 384 -3.43 8.33 -11.23
N TYR A 385 -3.83 8.77 -10.04
CA TYR A 385 -2.89 9.40 -9.14
C TYR A 385 -2.18 8.26 -8.40
N GLU A 386 -1.03 7.84 -8.91
CA GLU A 386 -0.05 7.13 -8.10
C GLU A 386 0.39 8.08 -6.99
N ASN A 387 -0.17 7.87 -5.81
CA ASN A 387 0.09 8.71 -4.68
C ASN A 387 1.34 8.26 -3.95
N ASP A 388 1.97 9.23 -3.31
CA ASP A 388 2.95 8.99 -2.26
C ASP A 388 2.44 7.92 -1.28
N PRO A 389 3.28 6.96 -0.84
CA PRO A 389 2.98 6.10 0.30
C PRO A 389 2.34 6.81 1.52
N GLY A 390 2.63 8.09 1.71
CA GLY A 390 2.06 8.94 2.76
C GLY A 390 0.85 9.80 2.38
N GLN A 391 0.30 9.74 1.17
CA GLN A 391 -0.66 10.76 0.71
C GLN A 391 -2.06 10.63 1.35
N LEU A 392 -2.48 9.40 1.71
CA LEU A 392 -3.63 9.16 2.60
C LEU A 392 -3.50 9.98 3.91
N LEU A 393 -2.27 10.19 4.41
CA LEU A 393 -1.95 11.05 5.56
C LEU A 393 -1.71 12.52 5.25
N THR A 394 -1.76 12.97 4.01
CA THR A 394 -1.52 14.40 3.76
C THR A 394 -2.74 15.14 3.27
N GLN A 395 -3.77 14.43 2.78
CA GLN A 395 -4.88 15.06 2.08
C GLN A 395 -6.30 14.63 2.47
N GLY A 396 -6.53 13.62 3.34
CA GLY A 396 -7.88 13.26 3.79
C GLY A 396 -7.95 12.53 5.14
N GLY A 397 -9.05 12.71 5.88
CA GLY A 397 -9.53 11.87 7.00
C GLY A 397 -8.58 11.46 8.13
N ILE A 398 -7.66 10.54 7.85
CA ILE A 398 -6.82 9.82 8.82
C ILE A 398 -6.00 10.79 9.68
N VAL A 399 -5.49 11.88 9.10
CA VAL A 399 -4.76 12.93 9.86
C VAL A 399 -5.58 13.49 11.01
N ARG A 400 -6.89 13.72 10.79
CA ARG A 400 -7.75 14.28 11.83
C ARG A 400 -7.99 13.30 12.97
N MET A 401 -7.80 12.00 12.73
CA MET A 401 -7.86 10.96 13.77
C MET A 401 -6.54 10.84 14.53
N LEU A 402 -5.42 11.14 13.87
CA LEU A 402 -4.08 11.10 14.48
C LEU A 402 -3.73 12.36 15.27
N ILE A 403 -4.31 13.52 14.94
CA ILE A 403 -4.09 14.74 15.74
C ILE A 403 -4.73 14.57 17.13
N PRO A 404 -3.97 14.71 18.23
CA PRO A 404 -4.52 14.57 19.59
C PRO A 404 -5.66 15.56 19.89
N ASP A 405 -6.63 15.11 20.67
CA ASP A 405 -7.65 15.97 21.28
C ASP A 405 -7.00 17.09 22.13
N LYS A 406 -7.64 18.26 22.20
CA LYS A 406 -7.09 19.52 22.76
C LYS A 406 -6.25 19.34 24.04
N LEU A 407 -5.00 19.79 23.96
CA LEU A 407 -3.91 19.66 24.94
C LEU A 407 -4.14 20.24 26.34
N LEU A 408 -5.13 21.12 26.50
CA LEU A 408 -5.55 21.68 27.77
C LEU A 408 -7.07 21.71 27.78
N GLU A 409 -7.69 21.08 28.78
CA GLU A 409 -9.12 21.28 29.02
C GLU A 409 -9.33 22.79 29.25
N PRO A 410 -10.07 23.51 28.37
CA PRO A 410 -10.25 24.94 28.52
C PRO A 410 -10.85 25.29 29.89
N GLY A 411 -11.60 24.36 30.48
CA GLY A 411 -12.15 24.44 31.83
C GLY A 411 -11.09 24.55 32.91
N LEU A 412 -9.98 23.81 32.85
CA LEU A 412 -8.92 23.86 33.87
C LEU A 412 -8.14 25.18 33.81
N VAL A 413 -7.81 25.65 32.60
CA VAL A 413 -7.17 26.97 32.41
C VAL A 413 -8.11 28.08 32.88
N LEU A 414 -9.39 28.00 32.52
CA LEU A 414 -10.41 28.94 32.97
C LEU A 414 -10.56 28.90 34.49
N LEU A 415 -10.57 27.73 35.11
CA LEU A 415 -10.68 27.56 36.56
C LEU A 415 -9.46 28.16 37.28
N LEU A 416 -8.25 27.89 36.80
CA LEU A 416 -7.02 28.44 37.37
C LEU A 416 -7.01 29.98 37.27
N LEU A 417 -7.46 30.51 36.12
CA LEU A 417 -7.54 31.94 35.86
C LEU A 417 -8.67 32.61 36.68
N LEU A 418 -9.80 31.94 36.84
CA LEU A 418 -10.91 32.37 37.71
C LEU A 418 -10.47 32.40 39.17
N PHE A 419 -9.77 31.36 39.64
CA PHE A 419 -9.17 31.30 40.97
C PHE A 419 -8.21 32.47 41.21
N TYR A 420 -7.36 32.78 40.23
CA TYR A 420 -6.43 33.91 40.29
C TYR A 420 -7.16 35.27 40.40
N ILE A 421 -8.19 35.50 39.58
CA ILE A 421 -8.98 36.73 39.60
C ILE A 421 -9.78 36.87 40.92
N LEU A 422 -10.41 35.78 41.38
CA LEU A 422 -11.15 35.74 42.64
C LEU A 422 -10.25 36.06 43.84
N MET A 423 -9.04 35.48 43.87
CA MET A 423 -8.05 35.73 44.92
C MET A 423 -7.57 37.18 44.93
N LEU A 424 -7.28 37.78 43.77
CA LEU A 424 -6.81 39.17 43.69
C LEU A 424 -7.89 40.23 43.95
N GLY A 425 -9.15 39.92 43.64
CA GLY A 425 -10.27 40.85 43.77
C GLY A 425 -11.09 40.59 45.04
N PRO A 426 -12.25 39.92 44.92
CA PRO A 426 -13.25 39.82 45.98
C PRO A 426 -12.73 39.13 47.24
N ILE A 427 -11.98 38.03 47.12
CA ILE A 427 -11.49 37.28 48.29
C ILE A 427 -10.49 38.12 49.08
N ARG A 428 -9.55 38.79 48.40
CA ARG A 428 -8.62 39.72 49.04
C ARG A 428 -9.36 40.83 49.80
N VAL A 429 -10.39 41.44 49.19
CA VAL A 429 -11.18 42.50 49.84
C VAL A 429 -11.93 41.97 51.07
N LEU A 430 -12.50 40.76 50.99
CA LEU A 430 -13.17 40.11 52.12
C LEU A 430 -12.20 39.80 53.27
N ILE A 431 -11.03 39.23 52.97
CA ILE A 431 -9.99 38.92 53.96
C ILE A 431 -9.48 40.20 54.64
N VAL A 432 -9.19 41.24 53.86
CA VAL A 432 -8.71 42.54 54.37
C VAL A 432 -9.78 43.24 55.22
N ARG A 433 -11.06 43.16 54.84
CA ARG A 433 -12.17 43.68 55.66
C ARG A 433 -12.31 42.92 56.97
N GLY A 434 -12.15 41.59 56.97
CA GLY A 434 -12.26 40.74 58.15
C GLY A 434 -11.14 40.95 59.18
N LEU A 435 -9.91 41.22 58.73
CA LEU A 435 -8.70 41.29 59.59
C LEU A 435 -8.40 42.67 60.20
N LYS A 436 -9.21 43.71 59.93
CA LYS A 436 -9.11 45.09 60.49
C LYS A 436 -7.76 45.82 60.33
N GLN A 437 -6.75 45.25 59.64
CA GLN A 437 -5.45 45.87 59.33
C GLN A 437 -5.18 45.94 57.81
N PRO A 438 -5.76 46.92 57.10
CA PRO A 438 -6.02 46.76 55.67
C PRO A 438 -4.84 47.01 54.73
N ARG A 439 -3.80 47.73 55.17
CA ARG A 439 -2.76 48.23 54.27
C ARG A 439 -1.51 47.35 54.21
N GLN A 440 -1.20 46.64 55.29
CA GLN A 440 0.00 45.80 55.40
C GLN A 440 -0.24 44.34 54.96
N TRP A 441 -1.46 43.80 55.08
CA TRP A 441 -1.73 42.42 54.65
C TRP A 441 -2.00 42.29 53.16
N ALA A 442 -2.43 43.38 52.52
CA ALA A 442 -2.88 43.37 51.14
C ALA A 442 -1.76 43.09 50.11
N TRP A 443 -0.49 43.35 50.44
CA TRP A 443 0.65 43.01 49.57
C TRP A 443 1.14 41.58 49.79
N HIS A 444 1.07 41.05 51.02
CA HIS A 444 1.36 39.64 51.32
C HIS A 444 0.40 38.69 50.60
N ILE A 445 -0.91 39.00 50.59
CA ILE A 445 -1.91 38.19 49.89
C ILE A 445 -1.61 38.12 48.39
N VAL A 446 -1.23 39.24 47.78
CA VAL A 446 -0.87 39.30 46.36
C VAL A 446 0.36 38.42 46.09
N LEU A 447 1.42 38.54 46.89
CA LEU A 447 2.62 37.72 46.74
C LEU A 447 2.36 36.23 46.91
N ILE A 448 1.59 35.83 47.93
CA ILE A 448 1.22 34.43 48.17
C ILE A 448 0.37 33.90 47.02
N THR A 449 -0.58 34.69 46.52
CA THR A 449 -1.42 34.30 45.37
C THR A 449 -0.59 34.07 44.12
N ILE A 450 0.37 34.97 43.82
CA ILE A 450 1.29 34.81 42.70
C ILE A 450 2.13 33.55 42.86
N LEU A 451 2.69 33.31 44.06
CA LEU A 451 3.47 32.10 44.36
C LEU A 451 2.64 30.82 44.16
N VAL A 452 1.45 30.73 44.77
CA VAL A 452 0.57 29.55 44.69
C VAL A 452 0.10 29.32 43.25
N PHE A 453 -0.32 30.37 42.55
CA PHE A 453 -0.72 30.27 41.15
C PHE A 453 0.44 29.79 40.27
N SER A 454 1.64 30.32 40.50
CA SER A 454 2.84 29.91 39.74
C SER A 454 3.20 28.46 40.03
N LEU A 455 3.11 28.02 41.29
CA LEU A 455 3.39 26.64 41.69
C LEU A 455 2.35 25.66 41.12
N LEU A 456 1.06 26.02 41.17
CA LEU A 456 -0.03 25.22 40.59
C LEU A 456 0.08 25.18 39.07
N SER A 457 0.33 26.31 38.42
CA SER A 457 0.52 26.39 36.97
C SER A 457 1.74 25.57 36.52
N TYR A 458 2.87 25.69 37.24
CA TYR A 458 4.05 24.89 36.99
C TYR A 458 3.82 23.41 37.27
N GLY A 459 3.10 23.05 38.34
CA GLY A 459 2.75 21.67 38.68
C GLY A 459 1.83 21.03 37.63
N VAL A 460 0.82 21.77 37.15
CA VAL A 460 -0.04 21.34 36.05
C VAL A 460 0.78 21.19 34.76
N ALA A 461 1.60 22.17 34.42
CA ALA A 461 2.45 22.09 33.24
C ALA A 461 3.43 20.91 33.32
N THR A 462 4.10 20.69 34.46
CA THR A 462 5.11 19.62 34.59
C THR A 462 4.52 18.22 34.74
N SER A 463 3.39 18.06 35.43
CA SER A 463 2.69 16.77 35.50
C SER A 463 2.19 16.34 34.12
N GLN A 464 1.72 17.31 33.33
CA GLN A 464 1.28 17.02 31.99
C GLN A 464 2.47 16.85 31.01
N LYS A 465 3.66 17.47 31.24
CA LYS A 465 4.90 17.25 30.43
C LYS A 465 5.27 15.79 30.16
N GLY A 466 5.18 14.93 31.17
CA GLY A 466 5.48 13.50 31.01
C GLY A 466 4.43 12.75 30.20
N ALA A 467 3.20 13.27 30.13
CA ALA A 467 2.09 12.73 29.35
C ALA A 467 1.95 13.38 27.96
N TRP A 468 2.85 14.30 27.59
CA TRP A 468 2.74 15.11 26.37
C TRP A 468 3.50 14.59 25.17
N LEU A 469 4.35 13.59 25.37
CA LEU A 469 4.94 12.86 24.28
C LEU A 469 3.90 11.88 23.75
N THR A 470 3.17 12.30 22.72
CA THR A 470 2.07 11.49 22.18
C THR A 470 2.38 11.00 20.77
N ASP A 471 2.20 9.70 20.56
CA ASP A 471 2.13 9.07 19.25
C ASP A 471 0.74 8.45 19.10
N ASN A 472 -0.14 9.10 18.35
CA ASN A 472 -1.37 8.44 17.94
C ASN A 472 -1.08 7.66 16.66
N THR A 473 -1.54 6.41 16.59
CA THR A 473 -1.28 5.56 15.43
C THR A 473 -2.53 4.92 14.87
N ILE A 474 -2.54 4.76 13.55
CA ILE A 474 -3.48 3.88 12.84
C ILE A 474 -2.63 2.86 12.07
N SER A 475 -2.80 1.59 12.39
CA SER A 475 -2.11 0.48 11.75
C SER A 475 -3.09 -0.30 10.89
N LEU A 476 -2.83 -0.34 9.58
CA LEU A 476 -3.52 -1.24 8.65
C LEU A 476 -2.74 -2.56 8.64
N ILE A 477 -3.39 -3.63 9.10
CA ILE A 477 -2.80 -4.94 9.34
C ILE A 477 -3.45 -5.90 8.34
N GLN A 478 -2.77 -6.11 7.21
CA GLN A 478 -3.25 -7.02 6.18
C GLN A 478 -2.67 -8.41 6.44
N LEU A 479 -3.51 -9.32 6.94
CA LEU A 479 -3.15 -10.71 7.14
C LEU A 479 -3.10 -11.46 5.81
N ASN A 480 -2.19 -12.41 5.71
CA ASN A 480 -2.19 -13.42 4.66
C ASN A 480 -3.35 -14.41 4.88
N GLU A 481 -3.71 -15.18 3.87
CA GLU A 481 -4.83 -16.15 3.93
C GLU A 481 -4.66 -17.20 5.05
N GLY A 482 -3.41 -17.52 5.43
CA GLY A 482 -3.10 -18.39 6.58
C GLY A 482 -3.20 -17.72 7.95
N GLY A 483 -3.41 -16.41 8.02
CA GLY A 483 -3.69 -15.63 9.24
C GLY A 483 -2.49 -15.37 10.17
N SER A 484 -1.34 -16.03 9.99
CA SER A 484 -0.16 -15.93 10.88
C SER A 484 0.91 -14.94 10.43
N THR A 485 0.83 -14.45 9.20
CA THR A 485 1.78 -13.49 8.62
C THR A 485 1.00 -12.29 8.12
N ALA A 486 1.61 -11.11 8.22
CA ALA A 486 0.93 -9.86 7.95
C ALA A 486 1.88 -8.83 7.31
N HIS A 487 1.31 -7.99 6.46
CA HIS A 487 1.92 -6.71 6.09
C HIS A 487 1.28 -5.60 6.92
N ILE A 488 2.10 -4.79 7.56
CA ILE A 488 1.65 -3.77 8.51
C ILE A 488 2.13 -2.40 8.03
N LEU A 489 1.16 -1.55 7.67
CA LEU A 489 1.34 -0.14 7.34
C LEU A 489 0.87 0.68 8.54
N THR A 490 1.77 1.42 9.18
CA THR A 490 1.44 2.25 10.35
C THR A 490 1.65 3.72 10.04
N TYR A 491 0.58 4.46 10.29
CA TYR A 491 0.56 5.91 10.24
C TYR A 491 0.73 6.48 11.64
N HIS A 492 1.75 7.31 11.83
CA HIS A 492 2.08 7.94 13.11
C HIS A 492 1.78 9.44 13.09
N GLY A 493 1.12 9.92 14.13
CA GLY A 493 0.87 11.34 14.39
C GLY A 493 1.61 11.79 15.64
N LEU A 494 2.89 12.14 15.47
CA LEU A 494 3.74 12.50 16.60
C LEU A 494 3.57 13.96 16.97
N LEU A 495 3.36 14.24 18.25
CA LEU A 495 3.31 15.59 18.78
C LEU A 495 4.36 15.75 19.87
N THR A 496 5.28 16.70 19.68
CA THR A 496 6.40 16.87 20.60
C THR A 496 6.35 18.21 21.36
N PRO A 497 6.36 18.21 22.70
CA PRO A 497 6.16 19.42 23.51
C PRO A 497 7.40 20.30 23.65
N ASP A 498 8.59 19.71 23.53
CA ASP A 498 9.88 20.37 23.77
C ASP A 498 10.60 20.66 22.45
N GLN A 499 11.51 21.63 22.50
CA GLN A 499 12.41 21.96 21.39
C GLN A 499 13.66 21.07 21.49
N GLY A 500 14.00 20.37 20.42
CA GLY A 500 15.22 19.56 20.36
C GLY A 500 15.09 18.36 19.43
N THR A 501 16.22 17.78 19.05
CA THR A 501 16.26 16.57 18.22
C THR A 501 15.53 15.42 18.90
N ILE A 502 14.69 14.74 18.14
CA ILE A 502 13.88 13.62 18.60
C ILE A 502 14.39 12.37 17.91
N VAL A 503 14.68 11.31 18.68
CA VAL A 503 15.09 10.01 18.15
C VAL A 503 13.99 9.01 18.44
N LEU A 504 13.36 8.52 17.38
CA LEU A 504 12.39 7.44 17.40
C LEU A 504 13.15 6.14 17.18
N GLN A 505 12.94 5.13 18.03
CA GLN A 505 13.51 3.80 17.85
C GLN A 505 12.39 2.79 17.70
N MET A 506 12.37 2.06 16.58
CA MET A 506 11.45 0.97 16.30
C MET A 506 12.19 -0.36 16.58
N ALA A 507 11.60 -1.28 17.35
CA ALA A 507 12.34 -2.49 17.75
C ALA A 507 12.48 -3.53 16.64
N ASN A 508 11.71 -3.41 15.55
CA ASN A 508 11.77 -4.30 14.39
C ASN A 508 12.26 -3.53 13.16
N LYS A 509 12.98 -4.22 12.27
CA LYS A 509 13.38 -3.70 10.97
C LYS A 509 12.13 -3.34 10.17
N SER A 510 11.97 -2.06 9.91
CA SER A 510 10.89 -1.48 9.11
C SER A 510 11.47 -0.45 8.16
N VAL A 511 10.78 -0.19 7.05
CA VAL A 511 11.03 1.03 6.29
C VAL A 511 10.22 2.16 6.91
N ALA A 512 10.82 3.34 7.02
CA ALA A 512 10.19 4.49 7.64
C ALA A 512 10.38 5.74 6.77
N LEU A 513 9.31 6.50 6.56
CA LEU A 513 9.32 7.70 5.73
C LEU A 513 8.76 8.88 6.53
N PRO A 514 9.62 9.81 6.97
CA PRO A 514 9.18 11.08 7.53
C PRO A 514 8.41 11.87 6.48
N LEU A 515 7.19 12.27 6.79
CA LEU A 515 6.34 13.02 5.88
C LEU A 515 6.40 14.52 6.20
N SER A 516 6.17 15.36 5.19
CA SER A 516 5.96 16.79 5.43
C SER A 516 4.65 17.00 6.19
N SER A 517 4.68 17.87 7.21
CA SER A 517 3.48 18.14 8.02
C SER A 517 2.33 18.70 7.15
N PRO A 518 1.16 18.02 7.09
CA PRO A 518 0.01 18.54 6.34
C PRO A 518 -0.54 19.84 6.92
N LEU A 519 -0.22 20.13 8.20
CA LEU A 519 -0.54 21.41 8.84
C LEU A 519 0.27 22.58 8.26
N GLU A 520 1.39 22.29 7.58
CA GLU A 520 2.28 23.27 6.94
C GLU A 520 2.09 23.37 5.42
N ALA A 521 1.15 22.61 4.83
CA ALA A 521 0.94 22.43 3.39
C ALA A 521 0.68 23.71 2.57
N LYS A 522 0.63 24.90 3.19
CA LYS A 522 0.52 26.19 2.49
C LYS A 522 1.85 26.80 2.07
N THR A 523 2.99 26.22 2.44
CA THR A 523 4.30 26.74 2.02
C THR A 523 4.96 25.78 1.02
N PRO A 524 5.41 26.26 -0.16
CA PRO A 524 6.27 25.46 -1.03
C PRO A 524 7.49 24.99 -0.23
N LEU A 525 7.93 23.75 -0.48
CA LEU A 525 9.20 23.22 0.05
C LEU A 525 10.27 24.32 -0.08
N PRO A 526 10.85 24.80 1.04
CA PRO A 526 11.90 25.78 0.96
C PRO A 526 13.03 25.20 0.10
N GLY A 527 13.56 25.99 -0.84
CA GLY A 527 14.86 25.69 -1.46
C GLY A 527 15.93 25.48 -0.38
N PRO A 528 17.12 24.98 -0.73
CA PRO A 528 18.12 24.48 0.22
C PRO A 528 18.41 25.51 1.32
N LYS A 529 17.72 25.36 2.46
CA LYS A 529 18.04 26.03 3.72
C LYS A 529 18.84 25.04 4.56
N ASN A 530 19.68 25.57 5.44
CA ASN A 530 20.51 24.81 6.38
C ASN A 530 19.70 24.08 7.47
N ASP A 531 18.48 23.67 7.18
CA ASP A 531 17.67 22.89 8.13
C ASP A 531 18.25 21.47 8.18
N ILE A 532 18.45 20.96 9.40
CA ILE A 532 18.94 19.60 9.61
C ILE A 532 17.84 18.67 9.07
N PRO A 533 18.10 17.86 8.04
CA PRO A 533 17.09 16.97 7.50
C PRO A 533 16.75 15.88 8.53
N ALA A 534 15.52 15.36 8.48
CA ALA A 534 15.23 14.12 9.19
C ALA A 534 16.15 13.01 8.68
N SER A 535 16.66 12.13 9.54
CA SER A 535 17.47 11.00 9.09
C SER A 535 16.87 9.68 9.54
N VAL A 536 16.93 8.68 8.67
CA VAL A 536 16.50 7.31 8.94
C VAL A 536 17.73 6.43 8.92
N THR A 537 18.05 5.80 10.04
CA THR A 537 19.17 4.88 10.20
C THR A 537 18.66 3.47 10.44
N THR A 538 19.17 2.50 9.69
CA THR A 538 18.86 1.08 9.93
C THR A 538 20.12 0.40 10.44
N GLU A 539 20.10 -0.08 11.69
CA GLU A 539 21.24 -0.75 12.34
C GLU A 539 20.74 -1.92 13.19
N ASN A 540 21.45 -3.06 13.18
CA ASN A 540 21.16 -4.21 14.04
C ASN A 540 19.69 -4.69 14.04
N ASN A 541 19.06 -4.69 12.87
CA ASN A 541 17.65 -5.07 12.68
C ASN A 541 16.65 -4.14 13.40
N GLN A 542 17.06 -2.89 13.66
CA GLN A 542 16.24 -1.81 14.21
C GLN A 542 16.26 -0.62 13.25
N THR A 543 15.16 0.12 13.23
CA THR A 543 15.05 1.35 12.46
C THR A 543 14.94 2.51 13.45
N ALA A 544 15.86 3.46 13.35
CA ALA A 544 15.83 4.69 14.12
C ALA A 544 15.58 5.89 13.20
N VAL A 545 14.65 6.76 13.59
CA VAL A 545 14.30 7.97 12.85
C VAL A 545 14.66 9.16 13.73
N THR A 546 15.59 9.98 13.26
CA THR A 546 16.00 11.22 13.91
C THR A 546 15.28 12.39 13.24
N LEU A 547 14.39 13.05 13.98
CA LEU A 547 13.68 14.24 13.52
C LEU A 547 14.40 15.50 14.05
N PRO A 548 14.60 16.53 13.21
CA PRO A 548 15.18 17.78 13.65
C PRO A 548 14.27 18.47 14.66
N GLY A 549 14.87 19.16 15.63
CA GLY A 549 14.10 19.87 16.65
C GLY A 549 13.29 21.01 16.06
N GLY A 550 11.97 20.88 16.18
CA GLY A 550 10.99 21.86 15.75
C GLY A 550 10.68 22.95 16.76
N GLN A 551 9.63 23.74 16.50
CA GLN A 551 8.98 24.57 17.50
C GLN A 551 8.29 23.68 18.55
N ARG A 552 7.89 24.28 19.68
CA ARG A 552 7.13 23.54 20.69
C ARG A 552 5.78 23.16 20.10
N TRP A 553 5.37 21.91 20.30
CA TRP A 553 4.12 21.34 19.79
C TRP A 553 4.11 21.16 18.27
N ASP A 554 5.28 20.89 17.69
CA ASP A 554 5.36 20.50 16.30
C ASP A 554 4.77 19.11 16.09
N TYR A 555 4.06 18.99 14.97
CA TYR A 555 3.43 17.75 14.52
C TYR A 555 4.29 17.11 13.44
N HIS A 556 4.77 15.90 13.71
CA HIS A 556 5.64 15.14 12.84
C HIS A 556 4.93 13.87 12.35
N PRO A 557 4.30 13.90 11.16
CA PRO A 557 3.74 12.69 10.58
C PRO A 557 4.87 11.77 10.11
N LEU A 558 4.70 10.48 10.37
CA LEU A 558 5.64 9.44 9.98
C LEU A 558 4.88 8.24 9.45
N LEU A 559 5.38 7.66 8.37
CA LEU A 559 4.94 6.38 7.85
C LEU A 559 5.94 5.30 8.26
N SER A 560 5.46 4.13 8.66
CA SER A 560 6.29 2.94 8.78
C SER A 560 5.63 1.71 8.17
N GLU A 561 6.43 0.87 7.50
CA GLU A 561 5.98 -0.36 6.85
C GLU A 561 6.89 -1.52 7.20
N ARG A 562 6.28 -2.69 7.46
CA ARG A 562 7.02 -3.92 7.71
C ARG A 562 6.18 -5.16 7.41
N ASP A 563 6.87 -6.25 7.12
CA ASP A 563 6.31 -7.59 7.20
C ASP A 563 6.47 -8.13 8.62
N ALA A 564 5.49 -8.88 9.10
CA ALA A 564 5.49 -9.42 10.46
C ALA A 564 4.94 -10.85 10.48
N HIS A 565 5.59 -11.70 11.28
CA HIS A 565 4.98 -12.95 11.76
C HIS A 565 4.31 -12.67 13.11
N LEU A 566 3.06 -13.09 13.25
CA LEU A 566 2.25 -12.80 14.43
C LEU A 566 2.25 -13.98 15.41
N SER A 567 2.12 -13.66 16.71
CA SER A 567 1.86 -14.65 17.75
C SER A 567 0.42 -15.14 17.66
N GLY A 568 0.19 -16.17 16.84
CA GLY A 568 -1.13 -16.73 16.57
C GLY A 568 -1.65 -16.41 15.17
N ALA A 569 -2.90 -16.80 14.91
CA ALA A 569 -3.53 -16.61 13.61
C ALA A 569 -5.04 -16.41 13.76
N ILE A 570 -5.66 -15.78 12.77
CA ILE A 570 -7.11 -15.88 12.55
C ILE A 570 -7.34 -17.01 11.56
N THR A 571 -8.16 -17.99 11.92
CA THR A 571 -8.46 -19.13 11.05
C THR A 571 -9.96 -19.25 10.84
N PRO A 572 -10.45 -18.85 9.65
CA PRO A 572 -11.83 -19.06 9.24
C PRO A 572 -12.01 -20.46 8.62
N HIS A 573 -13.03 -21.18 9.06
CA HIS A 573 -13.56 -22.37 8.40
C HIS A 573 -15.03 -22.12 8.13
N LEU A 574 -15.32 -21.62 6.93
CA LEU A 574 -16.62 -21.08 6.57
C LEU A 574 -17.16 -21.78 5.33
N THR A 575 -18.45 -22.06 5.34
CA THR A 575 -19.20 -22.67 4.24
C THR A 575 -20.40 -21.81 3.92
N ILE A 576 -20.62 -21.54 2.64
CA ILE A 576 -21.83 -20.87 2.15
C ILE A 576 -22.83 -21.95 1.74
N HIS A 577 -24.02 -21.89 2.34
CA HIS A 577 -25.12 -22.79 2.03
C HIS A 577 -26.46 -22.07 2.18
N SER A 578 -27.37 -22.22 1.21
CA SER A 578 -28.73 -21.68 1.23
C SER A 578 -28.82 -20.18 1.56
N ASN A 579 -27.97 -19.36 0.94
CA ASN A 579 -27.87 -17.91 1.20
C ASN A 579 -27.54 -17.56 2.67
N ARG A 580 -26.78 -18.44 3.33
CA ARG A 580 -26.25 -18.25 4.68
C ARG A 580 -24.77 -18.61 4.68
N ILE A 581 -24.02 -17.98 5.58
CA ILE A 581 -22.65 -18.35 5.89
C ILE A 581 -22.61 -18.99 7.27
N SER A 582 -22.05 -20.18 7.35
CA SER A 582 -21.95 -20.95 8.58
C SER A 582 -20.55 -21.51 8.76
N GLY A 583 -20.19 -21.84 10.00
CA GLY A 583 -18.89 -22.41 10.34
C GLY A 583 -18.29 -21.78 11.57
N THR A 584 -16.96 -21.71 11.63
CA THR A 584 -16.22 -21.19 12.78
C THR A 584 -15.15 -20.19 12.39
N ILE A 585 -14.98 -19.17 13.20
CA ILE A 585 -13.83 -18.24 13.13
C ILE A 585 -13.06 -18.41 14.44
N THR A 586 -11.79 -18.82 14.35
CA THR A 586 -10.90 -18.94 15.51
C THR A 586 -9.94 -17.77 15.53
N ASN A 587 -9.95 -16.97 16.60
CA ASN A 587 -8.98 -15.91 16.83
C ASN A 587 -7.94 -16.41 17.85
N MET A 588 -6.73 -16.77 17.37
CA MET A 588 -5.61 -17.14 18.23
C MET A 588 -4.62 -15.98 18.43
N LEU A 589 -4.94 -14.76 17.99
CA LEU A 589 -4.13 -13.59 18.26
C LEU A 589 -4.16 -13.26 19.77
N ALA A 590 -3.15 -12.52 20.24
CA ALA A 590 -3.08 -12.05 21.62
C ALA A 590 -4.10 -10.94 21.96
N THR A 591 -4.92 -10.52 20.99
CA THR A 591 -5.88 -9.41 21.11
C THR A 591 -7.25 -9.85 20.64
N ALA A 592 -8.29 -9.32 21.27
CA ALA A 592 -9.66 -9.52 20.82
C ALA A 592 -9.95 -8.62 19.61
N LEU A 593 -10.93 -9.01 18.80
CA LEU A 593 -11.37 -8.25 17.64
C LEU A 593 -12.78 -7.71 17.88
N SER A 594 -12.93 -6.39 17.79
CA SER A 594 -14.21 -5.69 17.82
C SER A 594 -14.69 -5.32 16.42
N ASP A 595 -16.01 -5.13 16.30
CA ASP A 595 -16.68 -4.72 15.05
C ASP A 595 -16.24 -5.53 13.84
N VAL A 596 -16.23 -6.86 13.97
CA VAL A 596 -15.84 -7.78 12.89
C VAL A 596 -16.95 -7.88 11.86
N TYR A 597 -16.57 -7.74 10.59
CA TYR A 597 -17.43 -7.90 9.42
C TYR A 597 -16.79 -8.84 8.40
N MET A 598 -17.62 -9.56 7.66
CA MET A 598 -17.22 -10.22 6.40
C MET A 598 -17.84 -9.44 5.25
N LEU A 599 -16.99 -8.95 4.35
CA LEU A 599 -17.35 -8.15 3.20
C LEU A 599 -17.38 -9.04 1.96
N PHE A 600 -18.40 -8.83 1.14
CA PHE A 600 -18.60 -9.43 -0.18
C PHE A 600 -18.86 -8.31 -1.19
N PRO A 601 -18.73 -8.56 -2.51
CA PRO A 601 -18.91 -7.55 -3.56
C PRO A 601 -20.12 -6.60 -3.42
N ASN A 602 -21.25 -7.10 -2.91
CA ASN A 602 -22.50 -6.32 -2.85
C ASN A 602 -23.20 -6.34 -1.49
N TYR A 603 -22.58 -6.88 -0.45
CA TYR A 603 -23.18 -6.98 0.88
C TYR A 603 -22.13 -7.28 1.94
N PHE A 604 -22.50 -7.17 3.20
CA PHE A 604 -21.66 -7.53 4.33
C PHE A 604 -22.43 -8.38 5.33
N VAL A 605 -21.69 -9.10 6.16
CA VAL A 605 -22.21 -9.86 7.31
C VAL A 605 -21.54 -9.33 8.56
N ARG A 606 -22.34 -8.89 9.55
CA ARG A 606 -21.84 -8.46 10.85
C ARG A 606 -21.61 -9.66 11.75
N VAL A 607 -20.36 -9.91 12.13
CA VAL A 607 -19.96 -10.99 13.05
C VAL A 607 -19.97 -10.50 14.50
N GLY A 608 -19.51 -9.26 14.74
CA GLY A 608 -19.49 -8.66 16.07
C GLY A 608 -18.12 -8.77 16.74
N HIS A 609 -18.08 -9.15 18.02
CA HIS A 609 -16.85 -9.22 18.80
C HIS A 609 -16.35 -10.66 18.93
N ILE A 610 -15.05 -10.88 18.71
CA ILE A 610 -14.38 -12.19 18.83
C ILE A 610 -13.25 -12.07 19.85
N GLU A 611 -13.40 -12.77 20.97
CA GLU A 611 -12.43 -12.78 22.07
C GLU A 611 -11.06 -13.35 21.65
N ALA A 612 -10.00 -12.91 22.33
CA ALA A 612 -8.65 -13.45 22.14
C ALA A 612 -8.58 -14.93 22.59
N GLY A 613 -8.00 -15.79 21.75
CA GLY A 613 -7.89 -17.23 22.01
C GLY A 613 -9.22 -18.00 21.90
N ALA A 614 -10.27 -17.40 21.36
CA ALA A 614 -11.60 -18.01 21.27
C ALA A 614 -11.95 -18.48 19.84
N THR A 615 -12.77 -19.53 19.77
CA THR A 615 -13.46 -19.96 18.55
C THR A 615 -14.92 -19.55 18.64
N GLN A 616 -15.37 -18.74 17.69
CA GLN A 616 -16.78 -18.36 17.56
C GLN A 616 -17.44 -19.14 16.43
N GLN A 617 -18.53 -19.81 16.75
CA GLN A 617 -19.40 -20.44 15.75
C GLN A 617 -20.38 -19.41 15.20
N ILE A 618 -20.53 -19.37 13.89
CA ILE A 618 -21.46 -18.47 13.21
C ILE A 618 -22.43 -19.24 12.33
N ASP A 619 -23.64 -18.70 12.23
CA ASP A 619 -24.66 -19.07 11.26
C ASP A 619 -25.47 -17.81 10.97
N LEU A 620 -25.06 -17.10 9.92
CA LEU A 620 -25.53 -15.75 9.63
C LEU A 620 -26.11 -15.69 8.20
N PRO A 621 -27.25 -15.01 8.01
CA PRO A 621 -27.84 -14.83 6.68
C PRO A 621 -27.01 -13.87 5.81
N LEU A 622 -26.86 -14.22 4.53
CA LEU A 622 -26.34 -13.32 3.51
C LEU A 622 -27.47 -12.39 3.05
N HIS A 623 -27.61 -11.23 3.68
CA HIS A 623 -28.61 -10.25 3.26
C HIS A 623 -28.06 -9.41 2.10
N TYR A 624 -28.55 -9.67 0.89
CA TYR A 624 -28.30 -8.78 -0.23
C TYR A 624 -28.85 -7.39 0.09
N THR A 625 -27.94 -6.42 0.22
CA THR A 625 -28.29 -5.02 0.44
C THR A 625 -27.96 -4.27 -0.83
N PRO A 626 -28.94 -3.95 -1.70
CA PRO A 626 -28.65 -3.19 -2.90
C PRO A 626 -28.03 -1.85 -2.49
N LEU A 627 -26.75 -1.67 -2.82
CA LEU A 627 -25.96 -0.48 -2.56
C LEU A 627 -26.42 0.64 -3.52
N ASN A 628 -27.65 1.12 -3.34
CA ASN A 628 -28.21 2.23 -4.14
C ASN A 628 -27.52 3.55 -3.74
N ARG A 629 -26.37 3.84 -4.35
CA ARG A 629 -25.54 5.06 -4.15
C ARG A 629 -24.92 5.21 -2.74
N GLN A 630 -24.77 4.11 -2.01
CA GLN A 630 -24.15 4.08 -0.68
C GLN A 630 -22.93 3.16 -0.71
N THR A 631 -21.83 3.56 -0.09
CA THR A 631 -20.64 2.69 0.08
C THR A 631 -20.91 1.60 1.11
N LEU A 632 -20.11 0.53 1.14
CA LEU A 632 -20.17 -0.46 2.23
C LEU A 632 -19.96 0.21 3.60
N ALA A 633 -19.06 1.19 3.70
CA ALA A 633 -18.85 1.97 4.92
C ALA A 633 -20.14 2.66 5.41
N ASP A 634 -20.88 3.32 4.51
CA ASP A 634 -22.14 3.98 4.86
C ASP A 634 -23.26 2.98 5.20
N ALA A 635 -23.30 1.85 4.51
CA ALA A 635 -24.25 0.78 4.79
C ALA A 635 -24.01 0.16 6.17
N MET A 636 -22.75 -0.10 6.54
CA MET A 636 -22.36 -0.60 7.87
C MET A 636 -22.64 0.43 8.97
N ALA A 637 -22.32 1.71 8.73
CA ALA A 637 -22.61 2.78 9.68
C ALA A 637 -24.12 2.87 9.96
N LYS A 638 -24.95 2.81 8.92
CA LYS A 638 -26.42 2.83 9.03
C LYS A 638 -26.96 1.60 9.76
N ASP A 639 -26.44 0.39 9.48
CA ASP A 639 -26.79 -0.84 10.19
C ASP A 639 -26.47 -0.74 11.69
N GLY A 640 -25.35 -0.14 12.04
CA GLY A 640 -24.97 0.16 13.42
C GLY A 640 -25.68 1.38 14.04
N GLY A 641 -26.63 2.01 13.35
CA GLY A 641 -27.44 3.11 13.87
C GLY A 641 -26.80 4.50 13.80
N LEU A 642 -25.71 4.68 13.05
CA LEU A 642 -25.11 5.99 12.79
C LEU A 642 -25.80 6.71 11.62
N THR A 643 -26.09 7.99 11.81
CA THR A 643 -26.62 8.86 10.75
C THR A 643 -25.50 9.62 10.04
N THR A 644 -25.54 9.69 8.71
CA THR A 644 -24.61 10.50 7.91
C THR A 644 -24.91 12.01 8.03
N PRO A 645 -23.89 12.90 8.03
CA PRO A 645 -22.45 12.61 7.98
C PRO A 645 -21.86 12.29 9.36
N TYR A 646 -21.00 11.26 9.44
CA TYR A 646 -20.26 10.87 10.65
C TYR A 646 -18.75 11.15 10.57
N PHE A 647 -18.25 11.44 9.37
CA PHE A 647 -16.85 11.75 9.09
C PHE A 647 -16.59 13.27 9.15
N PRO A 648 -15.46 13.77 9.71
CA PRO A 648 -14.56 13.26 10.75
C PRO A 648 -15.07 13.72 12.13
N TYR A 649 -16.31 13.33 12.45
CA TYR A 649 -17.14 13.59 13.66
C TYR A 649 -17.85 14.97 13.78
N THR A 650 -18.86 15.26 12.94
CA THR A 650 -19.60 16.56 12.94
C THR A 650 -20.63 16.78 14.09
N ASP A 651 -21.03 18.05 14.32
CA ASP A 651 -21.72 18.70 15.47
C ASP A 651 -20.92 18.98 16.76
N SER A 652 -19.92 18.18 17.12
CA SER A 652 -19.07 18.43 18.31
C SER A 652 -17.56 18.40 18.04
N GLY A 653 -17.14 17.86 16.89
CA GLY A 653 -15.73 17.70 16.54
C GLY A 653 -15.01 16.61 17.34
N GLN A 654 -15.73 15.80 18.12
CA GLN A 654 -15.19 14.69 18.91
C GLN A 654 -15.98 13.40 18.66
N THR A 655 -15.30 12.26 18.77
CA THR A 655 -15.90 10.93 18.69
C THR A 655 -16.88 10.69 19.84
N GLN A 656 -18.06 10.12 19.56
CA GLN A 656 -19.01 9.71 20.61
C GLN A 656 -18.72 8.31 21.16
N ASN A 657 -18.15 7.40 20.36
CA ASN A 657 -17.77 6.04 20.75
C ASN A 657 -16.76 5.44 19.75
N ASP A 658 -16.23 4.24 20.06
CA ASP A 658 -15.29 3.52 19.20
C ASP A 658 -15.90 3.13 17.86
N PHE A 659 -17.16 2.69 17.84
CA PHE A 659 -17.87 2.34 16.61
C PHE A 659 -17.91 3.50 15.59
N GLN A 660 -18.19 4.72 16.03
CA GLN A 660 -18.16 5.90 15.16
C GLN A 660 -16.76 6.14 14.58
N ARG A 661 -15.71 5.86 15.36
CA ARG A 661 -14.32 5.99 14.91
C ARG A 661 -13.97 4.93 13.88
N HIS A 662 -14.33 3.68 14.13
CA HIS A 662 -14.16 2.56 13.20
C HIS A 662 -14.85 2.86 11.85
N MET A 663 -16.11 3.29 11.87
CA MET A 663 -16.82 3.66 10.64
C MET A 663 -16.19 4.87 9.94
N ALA A 664 -15.72 5.87 10.68
CA ALA A 664 -15.03 7.01 10.08
C ALA A 664 -13.70 6.60 9.43
N LEU A 665 -12.96 5.64 9.99
CA LEU A 665 -11.76 5.08 9.36
C LEU A 665 -12.12 4.42 8.03
N LEU A 666 -13.15 3.58 7.99
CA LEU A 666 -13.64 2.97 6.74
C LEU A 666 -14.03 4.02 5.69
N SER A 667 -14.71 5.09 6.12
CA SER A 667 -15.06 6.21 5.25
C SER A 667 -13.80 6.91 4.70
N ALA A 668 -12.77 7.09 5.52
CA ALA A 668 -11.48 7.66 5.11
C ALA A 668 -10.77 6.76 4.09
N LEU A 669 -10.75 5.44 4.32
CA LEU A 669 -10.18 4.45 3.40
C LEU A 669 -10.93 4.43 2.06
N ASN A 670 -12.24 4.69 2.07
CA ASN A 670 -13.03 4.87 0.85
C ASN A 670 -12.87 6.26 0.20
N GLY A 671 -11.94 7.07 0.68
CA GLY A 671 -11.58 8.35 0.07
C GLY A 671 -12.30 9.58 0.65
N ALA A 672 -12.97 9.46 1.79
CA ALA A 672 -13.53 10.62 2.47
C ALA A 672 -12.42 11.58 2.94
N GLY A 673 -12.65 12.87 2.72
CA GLY A 673 -11.73 13.94 3.11
C GLY A 673 -10.64 14.26 2.09
N MET A 674 -10.52 13.52 0.99
CA MET A 674 -9.52 13.78 -0.06
C MET A 674 -9.92 14.94 -0.97
N SER A 675 -9.10 16.00 -1.01
CA SER A 675 -9.37 17.21 -1.80
C SER A 675 -8.62 17.24 -3.15
N ILE A 676 -8.70 16.17 -3.94
CA ILE A 676 -8.16 16.15 -5.31
C ILE A 676 -9.21 16.74 -6.27
N ILE A 677 -8.80 17.44 -7.32
CA ILE A 677 -9.70 17.86 -8.41
C ILE A 677 -9.88 16.63 -9.33
N PRO A 678 -11.11 16.13 -9.56
CA PRO A 678 -12.39 16.84 -9.45
C PRO A 678 -13.17 16.68 -8.13
N CYS A 679 -12.78 15.77 -7.22
CA CYS A 679 -13.56 15.39 -6.04
C CYS A 679 -14.04 16.54 -5.14
N SER A 680 -13.30 17.65 -5.01
CA SER A 680 -13.69 18.85 -4.23
C SER A 680 -14.43 18.56 -2.90
N GLY A 681 -14.07 17.48 -2.18
CA GLY A 681 -14.95 16.87 -1.17
C GLY A 681 -14.63 15.40 -0.86
N ALA A 682 -15.63 14.51 -0.85
CA ALA A 682 -15.42 13.07 -0.70
C ALA A 682 -15.27 12.42 -2.08
N CYS A 683 -14.18 11.66 -2.30
CA CYS A 683 -13.96 10.97 -3.57
C CYS A 683 -14.74 9.65 -3.70
N ASN A 684 -15.38 9.17 -2.63
CA ASN A 684 -16.04 7.86 -2.52
C ASN A 684 -17.17 7.57 -3.52
N GLN A 685 -17.60 8.56 -4.32
CA GLN A 685 -18.60 8.39 -5.38
C GLN A 685 -18.00 8.42 -6.80
N ASN A 686 -16.79 8.95 -6.96
CA ASN A 686 -16.20 9.22 -8.28
C ASN A 686 -14.76 8.65 -8.42
N ALA A 687 -14.22 8.05 -7.37
CA ALA A 687 -12.90 7.46 -7.34
C ALA A 687 -12.89 6.14 -6.57
N LEU A 688 -12.03 5.22 -7.00
CA LEU A 688 -11.63 4.07 -6.21
C LEU A 688 -10.28 4.36 -5.57
N VAL A 689 -10.18 4.09 -4.27
CA VAL A 689 -8.96 4.25 -3.48
C VAL A 689 -8.45 2.86 -3.15
N GLN A 690 -7.24 2.52 -3.60
CA GLN A 690 -6.64 1.23 -3.35
C GLN A 690 -5.18 1.42 -2.94
N GLN A 691 -4.86 1.14 -1.67
CA GLN A 691 -3.51 1.32 -1.13
C GLN A 691 -2.95 2.73 -1.43
N ASN A 692 -2.03 2.83 -2.39
CA ASN A 692 -1.37 4.08 -2.80
C ASN A 692 -1.92 4.66 -4.11
N THR A 693 -2.93 4.05 -4.74
CA THR A 693 -3.52 4.55 -5.99
C THR A 693 -4.91 5.11 -5.76
N ILE A 694 -5.20 6.23 -6.42
CA ILE A 694 -6.55 6.74 -6.59
C ILE A 694 -6.85 6.74 -8.07
N THR A 695 -7.82 5.92 -8.48
CA THR A 695 -8.31 5.87 -9.85
C THR A 695 -9.59 6.68 -9.93
N LEU A 696 -9.58 7.77 -10.70
CA LEU A 696 -10.74 8.63 -10.95
C LEU A 696 -11.41 8.30 -12.28
N ALA A 697 -12.74 8.17 -12.28
CA ALA A 697 -13.49 8.17 -13.52
C ALA A 697 -13.66 9.61 -14.05
N SER A 698 -13.24 9.91 -15.29
CA SER A 698 -13.40 11.26 -15.89
C SER A 698 -14.83 11.64 -16.23
N ALA A 699 -15.75 10.68 -16.37
CA ALA A 699 -17.16 10.91 -16.63
C ALA A 699 -18.00 10.50 -15.41
N PRO A 700 -19.09 11.21 -15.08
CA PRO A 700 -20.04 10.71 -14.09
C PRO A 700 -20.64 9.42 -14.61
N VAL A 701 -20.11 8.29 -14.15
CA VAL A 701 -20.69 6.96 -14.26
C VAL A 701 -22.07 7.10 -13.62
N ASN A 702 -23.12 7.21 -14.44
CA ASN A 702 -24.46 7.53 -13.94
C ASN A 702 -24.98 6.30 -13.18
N ASP A 703 -24.89 6.40 -11.85
CA ASP A 703 -24.88 5.36 -10.82
C ASP A 703 -26.25 4.68 -10.57
N ASN A 704 -26.94 4.28 -11.64
CA ASN A 704 -28.23 3.58 -11.53
C ASN A 704 -28.16 2.11 -11.97
N ASN A 705 -27.24 1.72 -12.87
CA ASN A 705 -27.25 0.38 -13.50
C ASN A 705 -25.91 -0.38 -13.50
N ALA A 706 -24.75 0.25 -13.32
CA ALA A 706 -23.55 -0.51 -12.97
C ALA A 706 -23.41 -0.47 -11.45
N ASN A 707 -24.02 -1.43 -10.78
CA ASN A 707 -23.55 -1.80 -9.46
C ASN A 707 -22.07 -2.16 -9.64
N THR A 708 -21.17 -1.29 -9.19
CA THR A 708 -19.77 -1.62 -9.14
C THR A 708 -19.64 -2.79 -8.19
N SER A 709 -19.28 -3.98 -8.69
CA SER A 709 -18.99 -5.16 -7.86
C SER A 709 -17.74 -4.97 -6.97
N TYR A 710 -17.27 -3.73 -6.81
CA TYR A 710 -15.99 -3.36 -6.25
C TYR A 710 -16.18 -2.18 -5.30
N ASP A 711 -15.83 -2.40 -4.03
CA ASP A 711 -15.76 -1.39 -2.97
C ASP A 711 -14.30 -1.34 -2.50
N SER A 712 -13.80 -0.16 -2.13
CA SER A 712 -12.40 0.05 -1.72
C SER A 712 -12.01 -0.71 -0.44
N LEU A 713 -13.01 -1.17 0.34
CA LEU A 713 -12.77 -2.02 1.51
C LEU A 713 -12.55 -3.50 1.18
N LEU A 714 -12.94 -3.95 -0.01
CA LEU A 714 -12.73 -5.33 -0.47
C LEU A 714 -11.31 -5.50 -0.98
N LEU A 715 -10.62 -6.55 -0.53
CA LEU A 715 -9.30 -6.86 -1.05
C LEU A 715 -9.40 -7.35 -2.51
N PRO A 716 -8.67 -6.72 -3.45
CA PRO A 716 -8.66 -7.07 -4.87
C PRO A 716 -8.45 -8.57 -5.13
N GLY A 717 -9.24 -9.15 -6.05
CA GLY A 717 -9.07 -10.55 -6.46
C GLY A 717 -9.50 -11.61 -5.44
N THR A 718 -10.03 -11.20 -4.28
CA THR A 718 -10.49 -12.12 -3.22
C THR A 718 -11.99 -12.37 -3.33
N SER A 719 -12.45 -13.57 -2.96
CA SER A 719 -13.88 -13.92 -2.94
C SER A 719 -14.65 -13.16 -1.85
N ALA A 720 -14.00 -12.95 -0.71
CA ALA A 720 -14.52 -12.15 0.40
C ALA A 720 -13.36 -11.64 1.28
N THR A 721 -13.64 -10.62 2.09
CA THR A 721 -12.66 -10.02 3.00
C THR A 721 -13.21 -9.98 4.42
N LEU A 722 -12.47 -10.50 5.39
CA LEU A 722 -12.75 -10.28 6.81
C LEU A 722 -12.07 -9.00 7.27
N ILE A 723 -12.82 -8.12 7.94
CA ILE A 723 -12.31 -6.89 8.55
C ILE A 723 -12.66 -6.83 10.04
N GLY A 724 -11.86 -6.14 10.84
CA GLY A 724 -12.15 -5.91 12.26
C GLY A 724 -11.12 -5.01 12.92
N TRP A 725 -11.36 -4.64 14.17
CA TRP A 725 -10.48 -3.78 14.96
C TRP A 725 -9.90 -4.50 16.14
N THR A 726 -8.62 -4.30 16.41
CA THR A 726 -7.95 -4.89 17.56
C THR A 726 -8.24 -4.08 18.81
N ASP A 727 -8.69 -4.72 19.88
CA ASP A 727 -8.96 -4.04 21.16
C ASP A 727 -7.66 -3.59 21.86
N GLN A 728 -6.58 -4.32 21.59
CA GLN A 728 -5.21 -4.02 21.99
C GLN A 728 -4.29 -4.17 20.79
N GLN A 729 -3.19 -3.43 20.76
CA GLN A 729 -2.16 -3.56 19.72
C GLN A 729 -1.64 -5.01 19.65
N ILE A 730 -1.43 -5.50 18.42
CA ILE A 730 -0.88 -6.84 18.19
C ILE A 730 0.59 -6.89 18.61
N ASP A 731 1.02 -8.02 19.17
CA ASP A 731 2.42 -8.26 19.54
C ASP A 731 3.40 -7.77 18.44
N GLY A 732 4.36 -6.94 18.87
CA GLY A 732 5.41 -6.40 18.01
C GLY A 732 5.05 -5.12 17.24
N THR A 733 3.82 -4.59 17.30
CA THR A 733 3.49 -3.26 16.74
C THR A 733 3.86 -2.11 17.69
N ASP A 734 3.92 -2.34 19.00
CA ASP A 734 4.10 -1.29 20.02
C ASP A 734 5.45 -1.38 20.75
N THR A 735 6.52 -1.09 20.02
CA THR A 735 7.86 -1.03 20.61
C THR A 735 8.58 0.27 20.27
N MET A 736 7.83 1.22 19.72
CA MET A 736 8.40 2.51 19.36
C MET A 736 8.68 3.30 20.63
N THR A 737 9.93 3.74 20.79
CA THR A 737 10.31 4.64 21.88
C THR A 737 10.76 5.96 21.29
N ILE A 738 10.45 7.04 21.99
CA ILE A 738 10.91 8.38 21.64
C ILE A 738 11.87 8.83 22.73
N ASN A 739 13.13 9.04 22.36
CA ASN A 739 14.23 9.33 23.28
C ASN A 739 14.33 8.31 24.44
N GLY A 740 14.00 7.04 24.17
CA GLY A 740 14.03 5.95 25.15
C GLY A 740 12.82 5.85 26.07
N ALA A 741 11.80 6.69 25.91
CA ALA A 741 10.52 6.60 26.63
C ALA A 741 9.40 6.11 25.69
N HIS A 742 8.45 5.33 26.22
CA HIS A 742 7.25 4.97 25.48
C HIS A 742 6.31 6.18 25.39
N PRO A 743 5.92 6.62 24.19
CA PRO A 743 4.93 7.67 24.05
C PRO A 743 3.57 7.19 24.57
N GLY A 744 2.76 8.10 25.10
CA GLY A 744 1.34 7.83 25.27
C GLY A 744 0.61 8.02 23.94
N GLY A 745 -0.66 7.66 23.86
CA GLY A 745 -1.43 7.89 22.65
C GLY A 745 -2.62 6.96 22.52
N LYS A 746 -3.40 7.18 21.47
CA LYS A 746 -4.41 6.23 21.00
C LYS A 746 -3.83 5.45 19.84
N HIS A 747 -3.95 4.13 19.90
CA HIS A 747 -3.46 3.22 18.89
C HIS A 747 -4.62 2.39 18.36
N GLU A 748 -4.88 2.49 17.06
CA GLU A 748 -5.96 1.77 16.39
C GLU A 748 -5.38 0.77 15.40
N GLY A 749 -5.66 -0.51 15.59
CA GLY A 749 -5.28 -1.57 14.67
C GLY A 749 -6.49 -2.03 13.87
N PHE A 750 -6.45 -1.85 12.55
CA PHE A 750 -7.46 -2.31 11.62
C PHE A 750 -6.95 -3.54 10.87
N VAL A 751 -7.62 -4.67 11.06
CA VAL A 751 -7.27 -5.95 10.44
C VAL A 751 -8.07 -6.13 9.15
N GLN A 752 -7.39 -6.57 8.10
CA GLN A 752 -7.98 -7.05 6.85
C GLN A 752 -7.41 -8.42 6.52
N MET A 753 -8.25 -9.37 6.13
CA MET A 753 -7.82 -10.72 5.79
C MET A 753 -8.62 -11.24 4.58
N PRO A 754 -7.96 -11.76 3.53
CA PRO A 754 -8.66 -12.46 2.47
C PRO A 754 -9.27 -13.75 3.04
N ILE A 755 -10.52 -14.03 2.70
CA ILE A 755 -11.18 -15.27 3.07
C ILE A 755 -11.82 -15.94 1.85
N SER A 756 -11.75 -17.27 1.82
CA SER A 756 -12.27 -18.10 0.74
C SER A 756 -13.28 -19.08 1.34
N PRO A 757 -14.55 -18.67 1.58
CA PRO A 757 -15.56 -19.58 2.09
C PRO A 757 -15.80 -20.72 1.10
N ALA A 758 -15.83 -21.95 1.59
CA ALA A 758 -16.14 -23.11 0.78
C ALA A 758 -17.60 -23.07 0.30
N ILE A 759 -17.83 -23.64 -0.89
CA ILE A 759 -19.15 -23.76 -1.49
C ILE A 759 -19.48 -25.24 -1.66
N ASP A 760 -20.61 -25.66 -1.08
CA ASP A 760 -21.03 -27.07 -1.10
C ASP A 760 -21.76 -27.45 -2.41
N SER A 761 -22.51 -26.53 -3.02
CA SER A 761 -23.27 -26.80 -4.25
C SER A 761 -23.44 -25.57 -5.15
N LEU A 762 -23.75 -25.80 -6.45
CA LEU A 762 -24.08 -24.72 -7.38
C LEU A 762 -25.27 -23.85 -6.92
N ALA A 763 -26.23 -24.45 -6.22
CA ALA A 763 -27.41 -23.75 -5.70
C ALA A 763 -27.05 -22.73 -4.61
N ASP A 764 -25.90 -22.92 -3.97
CA ASP A 764 -25.44 -22.12 -2.84
C ASP A 764 -24.58 -20.92 -3.25
N ILE A 765 -24.16 -20.85 -4.52
CA ILE A 765 -23.32 -19.76 -5.04
C ILE A 765 -24.13 -18.45 -5.06
N PRO A 766 -23.73 -17.43 -4.27
CA PRO A 766 -24.40 -16.14 -4.31
C PRO A 766 -24.26 -15.48 -5.69
N ALA A 767 -25.28 -14.74 -6.11
CA ALA A 767 -25.19 -13.96 -7.34
C ALA A 767 -23.99 -12.99 -7.31
N GLY A 768 -23.17 -13.02 -8.35
CA GLY A 768 -21.96 -12.19 -8.43
C GLY A 768 -20.72 -12.75 -7.73
N PHE A 769 -20.78 -13.96 -7.16
CA PHE A 769 -19.63 -14.60 -6.50
C PHE A 769 -18.60 -15.14 -7.50
N VAL A 770 -19.07 -15.82 -8.56
CA VAL A 770 -18.20 -16.25 -9.67
C VAL A 770 -18.15 -15.13 -10.70
N THR A 771 -17.03 -14.42 -10.76
CA THR A 771 -16.81 -13.33 -11.71
C THR A 771 -15.85 -13.75 -12.81
N GLY A 772 -16.02 -13.16 -14.00
CA GLY A 772 -15.16 -13.46 -15.14
C GLY A 772 -13.82 -12.75 -15.00
N HIS A 773 -12.71 -13.46 -15.15
CA HIS A 773 -11.38 -12.86 -15.19
C HIS A 773 -10.95 -12.63 -16.65
N THR A 774 -10.37 -11.46 -16.92
CA THR A 774 -9.90 -11.12 -18.26
C THR A 774 -8.70 -11.99 -18.62
N ILE A 775 -8.75 -12.73 -19.72
CA ILE A 775 -7.62 -13.55 -20.20
C ILE A 775 -7.11 -13.10 -21.57
N ASP A 776 -7.85 -12.21 -22.27
CA ASP A 776 -7.41 -11.70 -23.56
C ASP A 776 -8.17 -10.46 -24.06
N LEU A 777 -7.58 -9.69 -25.00
CA LEU A 777 -8.10 -8.38 -25.48
C LEU A 777 -7.78 -8.07 -26.96
N GLN A 778 -8.78 -8.04 -27.86
CA GLN A 778 -8.57 -7.68 -29.27
C GLN A 778 -8.92 -6.21 -29.56
N GLY A 779 -8.06 -5.55 -30.32
CA GLY A 779 -8.23 -4.14 -30.70
C GLY A 779 -7.49 -3.20 -29.76
N SER A 780 -7.18 -1.98 -30.22
CA SER A 780 -6.34 -1.04 -29.47
C SER A 780 -7.11 -0.18 -28.45
N GLN A 781 -8.43 -0.36 -28.32
CA GLN A 781 -9.28 0.47 -27.45
C GLN A 781 -10.19 -0.37 -26.52
N ALA A 782 -9.61 -1.39 -25.89
CA ALA A 782 -10.14 -1.97 -24.65
C ALA A 782 -9.42 -1.32 -23.47
N GLN A 783 -10.17 -0.76 -22.53
CA GLN A 783 -9.61 -0.01 -21.39
C GLN A 783 -10.48 -0.25 -20.17
N PHE A 784 -9.93 -0.13 -18.96
CA PHE A 784 -10.76 -0.04 -17.75
C PHE A 784 -10.94 1.43 -17.37
N LEU A 785 -12.17 1.80 -16.96
CA LEU A 785 -12.48 3.13 -16.43
C LEU A 785 -12.22 3.19 -14.92
N LEU A 786 -12.54 2.08 -14.26
CA LEU A 786 -12.37 1.80 -12.84
C LEU A 786 -12.15 0.28 -12.73
N PRO A 787 -11.43 -0.24 -11.72
CA PRO A 787 -11.40 -1.68 -11.43
C PRO A 787 -12.78 -2.35 -11.57
N GLY A 788 -12.89 -3.33 -12.46
CA GLY A 788 -14.13 -4.05 -12.76
C GLY A 788 -15.17 -3.29 -13.60
N ILE A 789 -14.83 -2.13 -14.17
CA ILE A 789 -15.63 -1.40 -15.17
C ILE A 789 -14.80 -1.21 -16.42
N TYR A 790 -15.31 -1.72 -17.53
CA TYR A 790 -14.62 -1.75 -18.80
C TYR A 790 -15.27 -0.83 -19.83
N SER A 791 -14.45 -0.31 -20.73
CA SER A 791 -14.84 0.47 -21.90
C SER A 791 -14.24 -0.16 -23.15
N LEU A 792 -15.10 -0.50 -24.12
CA LEU A 792 -14.70 -1.06 -25.41
C LEU A 792 -15.08 -0.14 -26.55
N SER A 793 -14.14 0.20 -27.43
CA SER A 793 -14.38 0.86 -28.71
C SER A 793 -13.76 0.04 -29.82
N SER A 794 -14.54 -0.51 -30.77
CA SER A 794 -13.95 -1.34 -31.85
C SER A 794 -13.03 -2.45 -31.33
N ALA A 795 -13.48 -3.17 -30.30
CA ALA A 795 -12.66 -4.09 -29.54
C ALA A 795 -13.48 -5.25 -28.99
N SER A 796 -12.82 -6.38 -28.74
CA SER A 796 -13.35 -7.54 -28.03
C SER A 796 -12.55 -7.80 -26.76
N MET A 797 -13.21 -8.30 -25.71
CA MET A 797 -12.54 -8.85 -24.53
C MET A 797 -12.99 -10.26 -24.25
N LEU A 798 -12.05 -11.08 -23.81
CA LEU A 798 -12.27 -12.46 -23.43
C LEU A 798 -12.23 -12.59 -21.90
N PHE A 799 -13.32 -13.13 -21.36
CA PHE A 799 -13.46 -13.46 -19.95
C PHE A 799 -13.50 -14.97 -19.76
N GLU A 800 -12.79 -15.45 -18.74
CA GLU A 800 -12.89 -16.83 -18.28
C GLU A 800 -13.56 -16.86 -16.89
N PHE A 801 -14.53 -17.75 -16.71
CA PHE A 801 -15.16 -18.01 -15.42
C PHE A 801 -14.66 -19.35 -14.92
N THR A 802 -13.98 -19.34 -13.79
CA THR A 802 -13.48 -20.57 -13.16
C THR A 802 -14.44 -21.04 -12.09
N LEU A 803 -14.83 -22.31 -12.16
CA LEU A 803 -15.66 -22.95 -11.14
C LEU A 803 -14.76 -23.78 -10.23
N ALA A 804 -15.01 -23.72 -8.92
CA ALA A 804 -14.25 -24.51 -7.95
C ALA A 804 -14.35 -26.01 -8.27
N GLY A 805 -13.22 -26.72 -8.23
CA GLY A 805 -13.06 -28.05 -8.85
C GLY A 805 -13.97 -29.18 -8.34
N ALA A 806 -14.63 -29.01 -7.19
CA ALA A 806 -15.62 -29.98 -6.70
C ALA A 806 -17.00 -29.84 -7.36
N ILE A 807 -17.26 -28.70 -8.01
CA ILE A 807 -18.57 -28.31 -8.49
C ILE A 807 -18.70 -28.66 -9.98
N LYS A 808 -19.57 -29.60 -10.31
CA LYS A 808 -19.89 -29.97 -11.69
C LYS A 808 -21.11 -29.23 -12.20
N VAL A 809 -20.97 -28.55 -13.34
CA VAL A 809 -22.10 -27.97 -14.04
C VAL A 809 -22.81 -29.05 -14.85
N GLU A 810 -23.73 -29.73 -14.19
CA GLU A 810 -24.60 -30.72 -14.82
C GLU A 810 -26.06 -30.36 -14.46
N HIS A 811 -26.94 -30.28 -15.46
CA HIS A 811 -28.38 -30.03 -15.27
C HIS A 811 -28.75 -28.69 -14.59
N ALA A 812 -27.96 -27.64 -14.76
CA ALA A 812 -28.24 -26.30 -14.25
C ALA A 812 -28.41 -25.30 -15.40
N ASN A 813 -29.35 -24.34 -15.26
CA ASN A 813 -29.37 -23.16 -16.11
C ASN A 813 -28.36 -22.15 -15.57
N VAL A 814 -27.53 -21.58 -16.44
CA VAL A 814 -26.55 -20.55 -16.08
C VAL A 814 -26.92 -19.25 -16.77
N ASP A 815 -27.19 -18.23 -15.98
CA ASP A 815 -27.29 -16.85 -16.47
C ASP A 815 -25.92 -16.18 -16.31
N ILE A 816 -25.44 -15.55 -17.36
CA ILE A 816 -24.27 -14.68 -17.31
C ILE A 816 -24.77 -13.24 -17.31
N LYS A 817 -24.57 -12.56 -16.19
CA LYS A 817 -24.93 -11.16 -16.02
C LYS A 817 -23.77 -10.27 -16.45
N ILE A 818 -24.03 -9.39 -17.40
CA ILE A 818 -23.15 -8.35 -17.93
C ILE A 818 -23.76 -7.01 -17.52
N PRO A 819 -23.23 -6.31 -16.49
CA PRO A 819 -23.77 -5.04 -16.03
C PRO A 819 -23.54 -3.89 -17.04
N VAL A 820 -24.37 -3.77 -18.07
CA VAL A 820 -24.18 -2.75 -19.13
C VAL A 820 -24.61 -1.36 -18.69
N GLN A 821 -23.77 -0.36 -18.97
CA GLN A 821 -24.15 1.05 -18.94
C GLN A 821 -24.40 1.58 -20.35
N TRP A 822 -25.64 1.97 -20.61
CA TRP A 822 -25.99 2.71 -21.82
C TRP A 822 -25.77 4.19 -21.56
N GLU A 823 -24.61 4.74 -21.92
CA GLU A 823 -24.31 6.15 -21.73
C GLU A 823 -25.36 7.08 -22.40
N GLN A 824 -25.76 8.10 -21.66
CA GLN A 824 -26.50 9.27 -22.13
C GLN A 824 -25.54 10.35 -22.66
N LEU A 825 -24.79 10.08 -23.73
CA LEU A 825 -24.14 11.17 -24.46
C LEU A 825 -25.25 11.89 -25.25
N SER A 826 -25.64 13.10 -24.80
CA SER A 826 -26.56 14.06 -25.46
C SER A 826 -28.09 13.98 -25.21
N GLY A 827 -28.56 13.27 -24.18
CA GLY A 827 -29.98 13.34 -23.76
C GLY A 827 -30.97 12.57 -24.62
N GLN A 828 -30.50 11.78 -25.59
CA GLN A 828 -31.29 10.73 -26.24
C GLN A 828 -30.95 9.36 -25.66
N LEU A 829 -31.97 8.59 -25.28
CA LEU A 829 -31.81 7.17 -24.94
C LEU A 829 -31.35 6.43 -26.20
N LEU A 830 -30.14 5.88 -26.21
CA LEU A 830 -29.69 4.95 -27.25
C LEU A 830 -30.38 3.60 -27.03
N THR A 831 -31.70 3.56 -27.29
CA THR A 831 -32.49 2.34 -27.32
C THR A 831 -32.10 1.53 -28.55
N GLY A 832 -31.51 0.35 -28.36
CA GLY A 832 -31.27 -0.63 -29.44
C GLY A 832 -29.82 -0.87 -29.87
N LYS A 833 -28.80 -0.48 -29.10
CA LYS A 833 -27.44 -1.06 -29.30
C LYS A 833 -27.46 -2.49 -28.76
N SER A 834 -27.12 -3.49 -29.58
CA SER A 834 -26.93 -4.88 -29.15
C SER A 834 -25.44 -5.14 -28.94
N ILE A 835 -25.07 -5.65 -27.77
CA ILE A 835 -23.73 -6.21 -27.55
C ILE A 835 -23.65 -7.51 -28.33
N GLN A 836 -22.49 -7.83 -28.89
CA GLN A 836 -22.24 -9.16 -29.42
C GLN A 836 -21.53 -9.97 -28.35
N THR A 837 -22.15 -11.07 -27.97
CA THR A 837 -21.64 -12.02 -26.98
C THR A 837 -21.44 -13.37 -27.62
N HIS A 838 -20.28 -13.98 -27.39
CA HIS A 838 -19.96 -15.32 -27.88
C HIS A 838 -19.52 -16.21 -26.73
N LEU A 839 -19.91 -17.48 -26.77
CA LEU A 839 -19.43 -18.51 -25.84
C LEU A 839 -18.62 -19.55 -26.58
N TYR A 840 -17.52 -19.99 -25.97
CA TYR A 840 -16.70 -21.05 -26.55
C TYR A 840 -17.32 -22.42 -26.30
N ASN A 841 -17.64 -23.13 -27.37
CA ASN A 841 -18.19 -24.47 -27.30
C ASN A 841 -17.06 -25.50 -27.32
N TRP A 842 -16.79 -26.10 -26.16
CA TRP A 842 -15.71 -27.07 -25.97
C TRP A 842 -15.92 -28.39 -26.73
N HIS A 843 -17.14 -28.70 -27.16
CA HIS A 843 -17.43 -29.90 -27.94
C HIS A 843 -17.13 -29.70 -29.43
N THR A 844 -17.45 -28.52 -29.96
CA THR A 844 -17.25 -28.20 -31.39
C THR A 844 -15.92 -27.52 -31.67
N GLY A 845 -15.31 -26.90 -30.66
CA GLY A 845 -14.11 -26.06 -30.77
C GLY A 845 -14.37 -24.73 -31.49
N LEU A 846 -15.61 -24.21 -31.43
CA LEU A 846 -16.03 -23.00 -32.12
C LEU A 846 -16.71 -22.01 -31.16
N TRP A 847 -16.69 -20.74 -31.54
CA TRP A 847 -17.41 -19.65 -30.86
C TRP A 847 -18.87 -19.58 -31.34
N ASP A 848 -19.81 -19.81 -30.42
CA ASP A 848 -21.25 -19.69 -30.69
C ASP A 848 -21.73 -18.28 -30.32
N THR A 849 -22.39 -17.57 -31.25
CA THR A 849 -23.07 -16.32 -30.93
C THR A 849 -24.30 -16.59 -30.08
N VAL A 850 -24.35 -15.97 -28.89
CA VAL A 850 -25.47 -16.13 -27.95
C VAL A 850 -26.26 -14.83 -27.84
N PRO A 851 -27.61 -14.88 -27.82
CA PRO A 851 -28.42 -13.69 -27.68
C PRO A 851 -28.30 -13.13 -26.25
N GLU A 852 -28.12 -11.82 -26.17
CA GLU A 852 -28.14 -11.06 -24.92
C GLU A 852 -29.46 -10.29 -24.81
N LEU A 853 -30.07 -10.30 -23.63
CA LEU A 853 -31.28 -9.55 -23.33
C LEU A 853 -31.12 -8.76 -22.02
N GLN A 854 -30.98 -7.44 -22.13
CA GLN A 854 -30.84 -6.50 -21.00
C GLN A 854 -29.66 -6.79 -20.07
N GLY A 855 -28.52 -7.17 -20.63
CA GLY A 855 -27.29 -7.52 -19.94
C GLY A 855 -27.30 -8.94 -19.37
N ILE A 856 -28.13 -9.84 -19.88
CA ILE A 856 -28.20 -11.24 -19.43
C ILE A 856 -28.09 -12.17 -20.64
N VAL A 857 -27.19 -13.15 -20.54
CA VAL A 857 -27.06 -14.29 -21.45
C VAL A 857 -27.49 -15.54 -20.71
N THR A 858 -28.57 -16.19 -21.14
CA THR A 858 -29.08 -17.42 -20.51
C THR A 858 -28.60 -18.65 -21.27
N VAL A 859 -27.95 -19.57 -20.57
CA VAL A 859 -27.43 -20.84 -21.07
C VAL A 859 -28.19 -21.98 -20.40
N ALA A 860 -29.07 -22.64 -21.16
CA ALA A 860 -29.91 -23.73 -20.65
C ALA A 860 -29.14 -25.06 -20.48
N ASP A 861 -28.07 -25.27 -21.24
CA ASP A 861 -27.19 -26.43 -21.13
C ASP A 861 -25.71 -25.98 -21.20
N PRO A 862 -25.11 -25.62 -20.05
CA PRO A 862 -23.74 -25.13 -20.00
C PRO A 862 -22.69 -26.24 -20.18
N THR A 863 -23.09 -27.52 -20.25
CA THR A 863 -22.14 -28.64 -20.38
C THR A 863 -21.30 -28.53 -21.66
N SER A 864 -21.89 -28.01 -22.74
CA SER A 864 -21.18 -27.79 -24.01
C SER A 864 -20.19 -26.63 -23.96
N TYR A 865 -20.38 -25.71 -23.01
CA TYR A 865 -19.61 -24.48 -22.81
C TYR A 865 -18.68 -24.53 -21.59
N THR A 866 -18.57 -25.69 -20.94
CA THR A 866 -17.69 -25.92 -19.79
C THR A 866 -16.50 -26.80 -20.17
N GLY A 867 -15.29 -26.28 -19.96
CA GLY A 867 -14.04 -26.97 -20.27
C GLY A 867 -13.63 -28.03 -19.24
N ILE A 868 -12.55 -28.75 -19.53
CA ILE A 868 -12.04 -29.83 -18.66
C ILE A 868 -11.60 -29.31 -17.28
N GLY A 869 -11.13 -28.06 -17.22
CA GLY A 869 -10.79 -27.37 -15.97
C GLY A 869 -11.97 -26.66 -15.32
N GLN A 870 -13.21 -26.98 -15.70
CA GLN A 870 -14.45 -26.35 -15.23
C GLN A 870 -14.53 -24.84 -15.51
N GLN A 871 -13.98 -24.43 -16.65
CA GLN A 871 -14.00 -23.04 -17.11
C GLN A 871 -15.08 -22.77 -18.16
N ILE A 872 -15.66 -21.57 -18.14
CA ILE A 872 -16.55 -21.05 -19.20
C ILE A 872 -15.88 -19.84 -19.82
N LEU A 873 -15.84 -19.75 -21.15
CA LEU A 873 -15.26 -18.61 -21.86
C LEU A 873 -16.36 -17.75 -22.51
N LEU A 874 -16.29 -16.44 -22.27
CA LEU A 874 -17.19 -15.42 -22.82
C LEU A 874 -16.39 -14.35 -23.54
N GLU A 875 -16.68 -14.15 -24.81
CA GLU A 875 -16.26 -12.97 -25.55
C GLU A 875 -17.35 -11.91 -25.53
N ILE A 876 -16.96 -10.67 -25.26
CA ILE A 876 -17.80 -9.48 -25.40
C ILE A 876 -17.17 -8.57 -26.44
N THR A 877 -17.92 -8.26 -27.50
CA THR A 877 -17.46 -7.47 -28.64
C THR A 877 -18.26 -6.18 -28.80
N ASN A 878 -17.55 -5.06 -29.01
CA ASN A 878 -18.12 -3.83 -29.53
C ASN A 878 -17.76 -3.64 -31.02
N PRO A 879 -18.70 -3.83 -31.97
CA PRO A 879 -18.39 -3.81 -33.40
C PRO A 879 -17.96 -2.43 -33.93
N ASP A 880 -17.17 -2.43 -35.01
CA ASP A 880 -16.59 -1.23 -35.65
C ASP A 880 -17.58 -0.17 -36.15
N ASN A 881 -18.82 -0.55 -36.38
CA ASN A 881 -19.86 0.33 -36.91
C ASN A 881 -20.69 1.02 -35.80
N THR A 882 -20.31 0.88 -34.54
CA THR A 882 -21.03 1.49 -33.41
C THR A 882 -20.55 2.92 -33.15
N PRO A 883 -21.46 3.90 -32.95
CA PRO A 883 -21.10 5.32 -32.86
C PRO A 883 -20.46 5.76 -31.52
N GLY A 884 -20.02 4.84 -30.65
CA GLY A 884 -19.39 5.17 -29.37
C GLY A 884 -19.09 3.96 -28.49
N PRO A 885 -18.27 4.13 -27.43
CA PRO A 885 -17.80 3.04 -26.57
C PRO A 885 -18.95 2.26 -25.92
N LEU A 886 -18.73 0.98 -25.69
CA LEU A 886 -19.54 0.11 -24.85
C LEU A 886 -18.94 0.11 -23.44
N ILE A 887 -19.72 0.55 -22.45
CA ILE A 887 -19.31 0.55 -21.04
C ILE A 887 -20.10 -0.53 -20.30
N PHE A 888 -19.40 -1.37 -19.55
CA PHE A 888 -20.03 -2.43 -18.76
C PHE A 888 -19.18 -2.84 -17.56
N GLY A 889 -19.84 -3.34 -16.52
CA GLY A 889 -19.19 -3.90 -15.33
C GLY A 889 -18.72 -5.33 -15.54
N LYS A 890 -17.97 -5.85 -14.56
CA LYS A 890 -17.45 -7.22 -14.58
C LYS A 890 -18.55 -8.27 -14.71
N PRO A 891 -18.47 -9.15 -15.72
CA PRO A 891 -19.49 -10.15 -15.91
C PRO A 891 -19.41 -11.21 -14.80
N SER A 892 -20.54 -11.82 -14.47
CA SER A 892 -20.65 -12.81 -13.39
C SER A 892 -21.66 -13.89 -13.71
N LEU A 893 -21.45 -15.09 -13.14
CA LEU A 893 -22.38 -16.21 -13.27
C LEU A 893 -23.47 -16.15 -12.19
N ILE A 894 -24.67 -16.58 -12.59
CA ILE A 894 -25.83 -16.78 -11.74
C ILE A 894 -26.38 -18.17 -12.08
N PHE A 895 -26.44 -19.04 -11.09
CA PHE A 895 -26.97 -20.39 -11.25
C PHE A 895 -28.47 -20.39 -10.93
N LEU A 896 -29.30 -20.83 -11.89
CA LEU A 896 -30.75 -20.84 -11.80
C LEU A 896 -31.28 -22.28 -11.76
N ASN A 897 -32.33 -22.53 -10.97
CA ASN A 897 -33.09 -23.78 -10.93
C ASN A 897 -32.20 -25.04 -10.81
N VAL A 898 -31.27 -25.06 -9.87
CA VAL A 898 -30.56 -26.30 -9.53
C VAL A 898 -31.56 -27.18 -8.78
N SER A 899 -32.06 -28.24 -9.42
CA SER A 899 -32.89 -29.23 -8.72
C SER A 899 -32.02 -29.93 -7.68
N THR A 900 -32.32 -29.72 -6.40
CA THR A 900 -31.70 -30.38 -5.24
C THR A 900 -31.84 -31.89 -5.28
#